data_AF-A0A8J9RUB7-F1
#
_entry.id   AF-A0A8J9RUB7-F1
#
_cell.length_a   1.000
_cell.length_b   1.000
_cell.length_c   1.000
_cell.angle_alpha   90.00
_cell.angle_beta   90.00
_cell.angle_gamma   90.00
#
_symmetry.space_group_name_H-M   'P 1'
#
loop_
_entity.id
_entity.type
_entity.pdbx_description
1 polymer ?
#
loop_
_entity_poly.entity_id
_entity_poly.type
_entity_poly.pdbx_seq_one_letter_code
_entity_poly.pdbx_strand_id
1 'polypeptide(L)'
;MESFEDFHFAVEYPLAPLEEDCKLLGSLLDDCLRIEVGDHLFQKLELVRTLARCSSDLSQKGDKEASSHLSERMADELMAMPLDEAVPLTRACGHYLNLTQIAETHHSVRTSRIEGVATKTFDEVFGQLIAQGWTQDQLFEAVCKQRTEVVLTAHPTQVNRRTLQYKHTRIAALLAQNDRPDFTQEERENTIADIVREITSLWQTDELRRHKPTPVDEARGGLHIVEQSLWAAVPSFLRRLSAALKKHTGRELPIGPAPLNFGSWMGGDRDGNPNVTASVTHKVACLARWMAADLYLREVDVLRFELSQNHASDEVWAMAREITESHQADTHTAGPTAAHGDLATPGAPIRHYMGGQGRASEENLAKKMQVTHRFPPQRQMDGHDTTHDPTGMPIPPGMGPFIVRADGQRMEVGSPPSELIWSPKARDGSRGSLDLSAPHTPLHGGSSLDHSSASSPSLVPGSPKANGSGSLPASGSAEFKQQTYSSALSEKLSWRLDSHGKAISPDSIKKRGLKAARYHKTSIDALLHPRHQGATPYRIVLGDVRQKLVNTRKRMEDILGGLQPNDDDEWYETTDALAQPLLSCYWSLWECGSGIVAEGRLLDLLRRLSCFGLGLMKMDLRQESSRHTDAVAAVTRYLGLGDYSAWSEEERIAWLVQELESKRPLVPPSMPMSDEVKEVMDTLKVAAEVGPESISAYVISMATRASDVLAVELLKREAWLVAAADRTKSHHKEAQPPRVFPLRVVPLFETLDDLNNAGAALKRLIQLPWYRKQLRDLYGDHQEVMLGYSDSGKDAGRLAAAWALYKSQEDLVEVCKGAGVQLTLFHGRGGTVGRGGGPSHLAIQSQPPGSVQGSLRITEQGEMVQTKFGIPAVAGRQMEVLSTAVLLATLSPPKPPRKPEWRALMDQLSKISCEAYRSFVFQHPDFVPYFRAATPEEELANLNIGSRPARRKTGGGVETLRAIPWIFAWTQTRLVLPAWLGVGTALQTLSKEGKKADLREMYQEWPFFQSTIDLIEMILAKADMRIAELYDQQLVADPSQRALGAAIRERFMATVQSILQVTGHQHLCQNNPTLRRLIEMRNPYIDPINILQVEILRRLREDPDDRSLRDALLVTINGIAAGMRNTG
;
A
#
# COMPACT_ATOMS: atom_id res chain seq x y z
N MET A 1 23.13 34.56 -6.57
CA MET A 1 23.69 33.71 -5.51
C MET A 1 22.64 33.57 -4.41
N GLU A 2 21.43 33.19 -4.83
CA GLU A 2 20.19 33.14 -4.04
C GLU A 2 19.34 32.01 -4.63
N SER A 3 18.37 31.47 -3.86
CA SER A 3 17.50 30.32 -4.18
C SER A 3 18.15 28.91 -4.19
N PHE A 4 18.53 28.42 -2.99
CA PHE A 4 18.62 26.97 -2.69
C PHE A 4 18.20 26.62 -1.25
N GLU A 5 17.55 27.53 -0.51
CA GLU A 5 17.25 27.35 0.93
C GLU A 5 15.94 26.58 1.23
N ASP A 6 15.07 26.32 0.25
CA ASP A 6 13.73 25.73 0.46
C ASP A 6 13.70 24.21 0.73
N PHE A 7 14.85 23.57 1.02
CA PHE A 7 14.93 22.17 1.45
C PHE A 7 15.04 22.01 2.98
N HIS A 8 14.46 22.95 3.74
CA HIS A 8 14.30 22.77 5.19
C HIS A 8 13.31 21.64 5.51
N PHE A 9 13.86 20.48 5.87
CA PHE A 9 13.14 19.38 6.49
C PHE A 9 12.88 19.70 7.97
N ALA A 10 11.70 19.29 8.44
CA ALA A 10 11.11 19.66 9.74
C ALA A 10 10.73 21.15 9.88
N VAL A 11 9.44 21.43 9.72
CA VAL A 11 8.79 22.36 10.65
C VAL A 11 8.82 21.64 12.01
N GLU A 12 9.37 22.28 13.04
CA GLU A 12 9.30 21.76 14.41
C GLU A 12 7.85 21.83 14.90
N TYR A 13 7.09 20.76 14.65
CA TYR A 13 5.76 20.63 15.24
C TYR A 13 5.89 20.37 16.74
N PRO A 14 5.10 21.04 17.59
CA PRO A 14 5.14 20.82 19.02
C PRO A 14 4.79 19.36 19.31
N LEU A 15 5.73 18.62 19.89
CA LEU A 15 5.54 17.21 20.24
C LEU A 15 4.75 17.02 21.53
N ALA A 16 4.46 18.09 22.28
CA ALA A 16 3.70 18.00 23.54
C ALA A 16 2.34 17.29 23.39
N PRO A 17 1.49 17.58 22.38
CA PRO A 17 0.24 16.84 22.18
C PRO A 17 0.45 15.38 21.77
N LEU A 18 1.60 15.01 21.19
CA LEU A 18 1.94 13.60 20.94
C LEU A 18 2.36 12.92 22.24
N GLU A 19 3.18 13.58 23.05
CA GLU A 19 3.59 13.06 24.36
C GLU A 19 2.38 12.93 25.31
N GLU A 20 1.38 13.81 25.22
CA GLU A 20 0.10 13.71 25.93
C GLU A 20 -0.73 12.49 25.46
N ASP A 21 -0.93 12.31 24.14
CA ASP A 21 -1.58 11.12 23.58
C ASP A 21 -0.87 9.83 24.05
N CYS A 22 0.47 9.81 24.05
CA CYS A 22 1.27 8.67 24.51
C CYS A 22 1.15 8.42 26.02
N LYS A 23 1.12 9.48 26.84
CA LYS A 23 0.92 9.37 28.30
C LYS A 23 -0.47 8.82 28.62
N LEU A 24 -1.51 9.29 27.92
CA LEU A 24 -2.88 8.82 28.08
C LEU A 24 -3.01 7.33 27.73
N LEU A 25 -2.61 6.93 26.53
CA LEU A 25 -2.67 5.51 26.14
C LEU A 25 -1.79 4.63 27.02
N GLY A 26 -0.63 5.15 27.45
CA GLY A 26 0.27 4.50 28.39
C GLY A 26 -0.39 4.23 29.73
N SER A 27 -0.99 5.23 30.38
CA SER A 27 -1.64 5.05 31.69
C SER A 27 -2.85 4.13 31.64
N LEU A 28 -3.65 4.18 30.56
CA LEU A 28 -4.78 3.26 30.39
C LEU A 28 -4.32 1.81 30.16
N LEU A 29 -3.16 1.58 29.56
CA LEU A 29 -2.53 0.26 29.50
C LEU A 29 -1.91 -0.12 30.86
N ASP A 30 -1.29 0.80 31.58
CA ASP A 30 -0.73 0.56 32.93
C ASP A 30 -1.84 0.06 33.89
N ASP A 31 -2.99 0.73 33.91
CA ASP A 31 -4.17 0.34 34.72
C ASP A 31 -4.72 -1.02 34.30
N CYS A 32 -4.78 -1.31 32.99
CA CYS A 32 -5.19 -2.61 32.49
C CYS A 32 -4.22 -3.73 32.92
N LEU A 33 -2.91 -3.48 32.85
CA LEU A 33 -1.90 -4.48 33.22
C LEU A 33 -1.90 -4.77 34.72
N ARG A 34 -2.09 -3.76 35.58
CA ARG A 34 -2.23 -4.00 37.04
C ARG A 34 -3.35 -4.98 37.38
N ILE A 35 -4.47 -4.91 36.65
CA ILE A 35 -5.62 -5.82 36.81
C ILE A 35 -5.31 -7.20 36.24
N GLU A 36 -4.74 -7.26 35.02
CA GLU A 36 -4.64 -8.51 34.25
C GLU A 36 -3.39 -9.35 34.56
N VAL A 37 -2.27 -8.73 34.98
CA VAL A 37 -1.01 -9.43 35.37
C VAL A 37 -0.64 -9.27 36.85
N GLY A 38 -1.34 -8.42 37.59
CA GLY A 38 -1.09 -8.17 39.01
C GLY A 38 0.12 -7.26 39.29
N ASP A 39 0.13 -6.67 40.50
CA ASP A 39 1.13 -5.66 40.89
C ASP A 39 2.58 -6.15 40.86
N HIS A 40 2.86 -7.44 41.12
CA HIS A 40 4.23 -7.96 41.14
C HIS A 40 4.90 -7.93 39.77
N LEU A 41 4.23 -8.46 38.73
CA LEU A 41 4.78 -8.45 37.38
C LEU A 41 4.76 -7.04 36.77
N PHE A 42 3.75 -6.22 37.14
CA PHE A 42 3.72 -4.80 36.78
C PHE A 42 4.92 -4.02 37.38
N GLN A 43 5.31 -4.29 38.63
CA GLN A 43 6.50 -3.66 39.23
C GLN A 43 7.80 -4.03 38.51
N LYS A 44 7.94 -5.29 38.05
CA LYS A 44 9.08 -5.72 37.21
C LYS A 44 9.10 -4.99 35.87
N LEU A 45 7.97 -4.88 35.20
CA LEU A 45 7.81 -4.11 33.96
C LEU A 45 8.21 -2.63 34.14
N GLU A 46 7.75 -1.98 35.22
CA GLU A 46 8.09 -0.59 35.53
C GLU A 46 9.57 -0.39 35.88
N LEU A 47 10.18 -1.34 36.58
CA LEU A 47 11.63 -1.36 36.83
C LEU A 47 12.40 -1.39 35.50
N VAL A 48 12.06 -2.32 34.61
CA VAL A 48 12.68 -2.48 33.29
C VAL A 48 12.50 -1.22 32.43
N ARG A 49 11.28 -0.67 32.33
CA ARG A 49 11.01 0.59 31.61
C ARG A 49 11.81 1.76 32.19
N THR A 50 11.96 1.82 33.51
CA THR A 50 12.73 2.85 34.19
C THR A 50 14.23 2.73 33.92
N LEU A 51 14.80 1.51 33.99
CA LEU A 51 16.20 1.25 33.66
C LEU A 51 16.50 1.62 32.20
N ALA A 52 15.65 1.18 31.25
CA ALA A 52 15.80 1.49 29.83
C ALA A 52 15.77 3.01 29.55
N ARG A 53 14.80 3.73 30.11
CA ARG A 53 14.70 5.19 29.98
C ARG A 53 15.90 5.90 30.59
N CYS A 54 16.28 5.56 31.82
CA CYS A 54 17.42 6.20 32.50
C CYS A 54 18.75 5.92 31.78
N SER A 55 18.96 4.70 31.25
CA SER A 55 20.12 4.38 30.42
C SER A 55 20.17 5.25 29.15
N SER A 56 19.03 5.39 28.45
CA SER A 56 18.91 6.23 27.26
C SER A 56 19.20 7.70 27.59
N ASP A 57 18.56 8.26 28.62
CA ASP A 57 18.72 9.67 29.03
C ASP A 57 20.17 10.00 29.45
N LEU A 58 20.88 9.07 30.11
CA LEU A 58 22.28 9.22 30.47
C LEU A 58 23.20 9.14 29.24
N SER A 59 22.94 8.21 28.31
CA SER A 59 23.67 8.13 27.04
C SER A 59 23.53 9.43 26.24
N GLN A 60 22.34 10.04 26.22
CA GLN A 60 22.11 11.33 25.55
C GLN A 60 22.87 12.49 26.22
N LYS A 61 23.00 12.46 27.56
CA LYS A 61 23.78 13.43 28.33
C LYS A 61 25.30 13.20 28.27
N GLY A 62 25.75 12.15 27.59
CA GLY A 62 27.17 11.81 27.42
C GLY A 62 27.77 10.93 28.52
N ASP A 63 26.99 10.55 29.54
CA ASP A 63 27.41 9.65 30.62
C ASP A 63 27.28 8.18 30.18
N LYS A 64 28.28 7.74 29.41
CA LYS A 64 28.32 6.39 28.84
C LYS A 64 28.56 5.31 29.89
N GLU A 65 29.27 5.62 30.97
CA GLU A 65 29.62 4.64 32.01
C GLU A 65 28.37 4.28 32.83
N ALA A 66 27.66 5.29 33.35
CA ALA A 66 26.40 5.06 34.06
C ALA A 66 25.31 4.47 33.15
N SER A 67 25.25 4.90 31.88
CA SER A 67 24.33 4.32 30.89
C SER A 67 24.58 2.83 30.64
N SER A 68 25.85 2.43 30.54
CA SER A 68 26.25 1.03 30.33
C SER A 68 25.91 0.18 31.57
N HIS A 69 26.26 0.65 32.77
CA HIS A 69 25.94 -0.05 34.02
C HIS A 69 24.42 -0.27 34.22
N LEU A 70 23.58 0.70 33.85
CA LEU A 70 22.12 0.51 33.88
C LEU A 70 21.62 -0.47 32.80
N SER A 71 22.32 -0.56 31.66
CA SER A 71 22.00 -1.53 30.59
C SER A 71 22.36 -2.96 31.02
N GLU A 72 23.53 -3.14 31.63
CA GLU A 72 23.99 -4.41 32.21
C GLU A 72 23.02 -4.90 33.27
N ARG A 73 22.69 -4.05 34.25
CA ARG A 73 21.71 -4.38 35.29
C ARG A 73 20.33 -4.76 34.73
N MET A 74 19.89 -4.10 33.65
CA MET A 74 18.64 -4.46 32.98
C MET A 74 18.76 -5.81 32.26
N ALA A 75 19.92 -6.12 31.68
CA ALA A 75 20.19 -7.42 31.07
C ALA A 75 20.18 -8.54 32.11
N ASP A 76 20.85 -8.36 33.24
CA ASP A 76 20.88 -9.34 34.34
C ASP A 76 19.47 -9.70 34.84
N GLU A 77 18.63 -8.68 35.10
CA GLU A 77 17.24 -8.86 35.55
C GLU A 77 16.38 -9.61 34.52
N LEU A 78 16.52 -9.27 33.23
CA LEU A 78 15.74 -9.88 32.15
C LEU A 78 16.23 -11.29 31.79
N MET A 79 17.54 -11.55 31.84
CA MET A 79 18.10 -12.88 31.53
C MET A 79 17.84 -13.89 32.66
N ALA A 80 17.80 -13.43 33.92
CA ALA A 80 17.39 -14.24 35.06
C ALA A 80 15.87 -14.55 35.09
N MET A 81 15.07 -13.94 34.20
CA MET A 81 13.62 -14.01 34.25
C MET A 81 13.08 -15.41 33.86
N PRO A 82 12.13 -15.97 34.63
CA PRO A 82 11.30 -17.11 34.23
C PRO A 82 10.50 -16.83 32.95
N LEU A 83 10.26 -17.86 32.13
CA LEU A 83 9.61 -17.69 30.82
C LEU A 83 8.14 -17.23 30.93
N ASP A 84 7.45 -17.66 31.97
CA ASP A 84 6.08 -17.28 32.33
C ASP A 84 5.95 -15.80 32.72
N GLU A 85 7.02 -15.16 33.22
CA GLU A 85 7.08 -13.71 33.44
C GLU A 85 7.57 -12.95 32.18
N ALA A 86 8.53 -13.52 31.45
CA ALA A 86 9.14 -12.89 30.28
C ALA A 86 8.17 -12.70 29.10
N VAL A 87 7.25 -13.66 28.88
CA VAL A 87 6.27 -13.56 27.79
C VAL A 87 5.28 -12.40 27.99
N PRO A 88 4.56 -12.27 29.14
CA PRO A 88 3.71 -11.11 29.39
C PRO A 88 4.45 -9.77 29.34
N LEU A 89 5.70 -9.70 29.85
CA LEU A 89 6.52 -8.48 29.78
C LEU A 89 6.81 -8.09 28.32
N THR A 90 7.24 -9.05 27.50
CA THR A 90 7.47 -8.84 26.06
C THR A 90 6.21 -8.34 25.36
N ARG A 91 5.05 -8.96 25.64
CA ARG A 91 3.74 -8.54 25.10
C ARG A 91 3.39 -7.12 25.52
N ALA A 92 3.59 -6.76 26.80
CA ALA A 92 3.34 -5.41 27.30
C ALA A 92 4.18 -4.37 26.56
N CYS A 93 5.50 -4.57 26.43
CA CYS A 93 6.40 -3.72 25.64
C CYS A 93 5.95 -3.60 24.17
N GLY A 94 5.50 -4.70 23.57
CA GLY A 94 4.89 -4.70 22.22
C GLY A 94 3.61 -3.85 22.14
N HIS A 95 2.73 -3.92 23.13
CA HIS A 95 1.51 -3.10 23.17
C HIS A 95 1.81 -1.61 23.38
N TYR A 96 2.78 -1.21 24.23
CA TYR A 96 3.20 0.20 24.31
C TYR A 96 3.71 0.72 22.95
N LEU A 97 4.54 -0.05 22.23
CA LEU A 97 5.01 0.32 20.89
C LEU A 97 3.86 0.52 19.89
N ASN A 98 2.87 -0.37 19.91
CA ASN A 98 1.67 -0.26 19.06
C ASN A 98 0.81 0.96 19.43
N LEU A 99 0.61 1.24 20.73
CA LEU A 99 -0.12 2.42 21.21
C LEU A 99 0.61 3.73 20.88
N THR A 100 1.93 3.78 21.07
CA THR A 100 2.78 4.91 20.61
C THR A 100 2.65 5.12 19.10
N GLN A 101 2.63 4.05 18.29
CA GLN A 101 2.39 4.17 16.84
C GLN A 101 0.99 4.71 16.51
N ILE A 102 -0.04 4.35 17.27
CA ILE A 102 -1.40 4.90 17.09
C ILE A 102 -1.40 6.40 17.41
N ALA A 103 -0.77 6.82 18.52
CA ALA A 103 -0.61 8.23 18.88
C ALA A 103 0.20 9.02 17.84
N GLU A 104 1.32 8.48 17.32
CA GLU A 104 2.10 9.07 16.22
C GLU A 104 1.23 9.30 14.98
N THR A 105 0.42 8.29 14.60
CA THR A 105 -0.43 8.34 13.43
C THR A 105 -1.57 9.35 13.61
N HIS A 106 -2.18 9.38 14.81
CA HIS A 106 -3.19 10.35 15.20
C HIS A 106 -2.64 11.79 15.15
N HIS A 107 -1.49 12.03 15.78
CA HIS A 107 -0.82 13.32 15.76
C HIS A 107 -0.47 13.77 14.33
N SER A 108 0.00 12.86 13.45
CA SER A 108 0.26 13.19 12.05
C SER A 108 -1.01 13.65 11.31
N VAL A 109 -2.15 13.00 11.55
CA VAL A 109 -3.45 13.42 10.99
C VAL A 109 -3.89 14.76 11.58
N ARG A 110 -3.79 14.96 12.90
CA ARG A 110 -4.08 16.23 13.60
C ARG A 110 -3.29 17.38 12.99
N THR A 111 -1.98 17.26 12.91
CA THR A 111 -1.08 18.26 12.34
C THR A 111 -1.42 18.55 10.87
N SER A 112 -1.78 17.54 10.07
CA SER A 112 -2.19 17.74 8.67
C SER A 112 -3.49 18.56 8.47
N ARG A 113 -4.26 18.78 9.54
CA ARG A 113 -5.49 19.60 9.54
C ARG A 113 -5.27 21.04 10.01
N ILE A 114 -4.08 21.36 10.54
CA ILE A 114 -3.74 22.72 10.98
C ILE A 114 -3.36 23.54 9.74
N GLU A 115 -4.06 24.65 9.52
CA GLU A 115 -3.80 25.55 8.39
C GLU A 115 -2.40 26.17 8.47
N GLY A 116 -1.76 26.41 7.31
CA GLY A 116 -0.40 26.92 7.21
C GLY A 116 0.73 25.95 7.58
N VAL A 117 0.39 24.77 8.14
CA VAL A 117 1.36 23.79 8.65
C VAL A 117 1.63 22.64 7.66
N ALA A 118 0.68 22.32 6.78
CA ALA A 118 0.81 21.25 5.80
C ALA A 118 1.58 21.68 4.54
N THR A 119 2.80 21.15 4.37
CA THR A 119 3.66 21.41 3.18
C THR A 119 3.33 20.48 1.99
N LYS A 120 3.88 20.72 0.80
CA LYS A 120 3.76 19.86 -0.40
C LYS A 120 2.30 19.57 -0.81
N THR A 121 1.40 20.50 -0.51
CA THR A 121 -0.02 20.42 -0.90
C THR A 121 -0.20 20.73 -2.38
N PHE A 122 -1.36 20.38 -2.96
CA PHE A 122 -1.66 20.77 -4.34
C PHE A 122 -1.62 22.29 -4.56
N ASP A 123 -2.19 23.08 -3.65
CA ASP A 123 -2.23 24.55 -3.75
C ASP A 123 -0.81 25.16 -3.72
N GLU A 124 0.05 24.70 -2.82
CA GLU A 124 1.43 25.14 -2.71
C GLU A 124 2.24 24.80 -3.97
N VAL A 125 2.16 23.55 -4.42
CA VAL A 125 2.94 23.05 -5.57
C VAL A 125 2.44 23.65 -6.89
N PHE A 126 1.13 23.84 -7.05
CA PHE A 126 0.57 24.52 -8.23
C PHE A 126 0.93 26.01 -8.23
N GLY A 127 0.93 26.67 -7.06
CA GLY A 127 1.43 28.03 -6.90
C GLY A 127 2.91 28.15 -7.25
N GLN A 128 3.75 27.25 -6.73
CA GLN A 128 5.18 27.18 -7.01
C GLN A 128 5.47 27.01 -8.51
N LEU A 129 4.79 26.07 -9.17
CA LEU A 129 4.97 25.83 -10.61
C LEU A 129 4.57 27.05 -11.46
N ILE A 130 3.45 27.70 -11.14
CA ILE A 130 3.03 28.93 -11.85
C ILE A 130 4.04 30.07 -11.61
N ALA A 131 4.55 30.23 -10.39
CA ALA A 131 5.60 31.20 -10.07
C ALA A 131 6.93 30.90 -10.79
N GLN A 132 7.24 29.63 -11.06
CA GLN A 132 8.37 29.19 -11.89
C GLN A 132 8.15 29.40 -13.40
N GLY A 133 6.98 29.92 -13.82
CA GLY A 133 6.67 30.27 -15.22
C GLY A 133 5.87 29.22 -15.99
N TRP A 134 5.38 28.16 -15.34
CA TRP A 134 4.49 27.18 -15.99
C TRP A 134 3.11 27.80 -16.27
N THR A 135 2.62 27.65 -17.51
CA THR A 135 1.28 28.14 -17.86
C THR A 135 0.17 27.28 -17.26
N GLN A 136 -1.01 27.88 -17.06
CA GLN A 136 -2.20 27.19 -16.57
C GLN A 136 -2.65 26.03 -17.48
N ASP A 137 -2.35 26.09 -18.79
CA ASP A 137 -2.61 25.01 -19.74
C ASP A 137 -1.63 23.84 -19.58
N GLN A 138 -0.33 24.12 -19.47
CA GLN A 138 0.67 23.07 -19.24
C GLN A 138 0.44 22.34 -17.90
N LEU A 139 0.12 23.08 -16.83
CA LEU A 139 -0.23 22.49 -15.53
C LEU A 139 -1.46 21.59 -15.63
N PHE A 140 -2.53 22.07 -16.28
CA PHE A 140 -3.75 21.29 -16.48
C PHE A 140 -3.50 20.01 -17.29
N GLU A 141 -2.74 20.10 -18.39
CA GLU A 141 -2.39 18.93 -19.17
C GLU A 141 -1.51 17.93 -18.41
N ALA A 142 -0.52 18.41 -17.65
CA ALA A 142 0.37 17.56 -16.86
C ALA A 142 -0.41 16.75 -15.81
N VAL A 143 -1.31 17.41 -15.06
CA VAL A 143 -2.20 16.75 -14.09
C VAL A 143 -3.14 15.74 -14.76
N CYS A 144 -3.72 16.06 -15.92
CA CYS A 144 -4.62 15.16 -16.63
C CYS A 144 -3.92 13.97 -17.32
N LYS A 145 -2.63 14.11 -17.66
CA LYS A 145 -1.81 13.07 -18.29
C LYS A 145 -1.04 12.20 -17.29
N GLN A 146 -1.00 12.60 -16.02
CA GLN A 146 -0.30 11.88 -14.96
C GLN A 146 -0.84 10.46 -14.77
N ARG A 147 0.07 9.50 -14.58
CA ARG A 147 -0.18 8.07 -14.40
C ARG A 147 0.70 7.51 -13.28
N THR A 148 0.32 7.79 -12.04
CA THR A 148 0.91 7.15 -10.86
C THR A 148 0.16 5.84 -10.56
N GLU A 149 0.87 4.76 -10.26
CA GLU A 149 0.25 3.51 -9.79
C GLU A 149 0.99 2.97 -8.56
N VAL A 150 0.22 2.69 -7.50
CA VAL A 150 0.72 2.14 -6.24
C VAL A 150 0.35 0.66 -6.18
N VAL A 151 1.34 -0.21 -6.34
CA VAL A 151 1.16 -1.66 -6.35
C VAL A 151 1.30 -2.19 -4.93
N LEU A 152 0.18 -2.56 -4.30
CA LEU A 152 0.15 -3.10 -2.95
C LEU A 152 0.66 -4.54 -2.93
N THR A 153 1.31 -4.93 -1.83
CA THR A 153 1.94 -6.25 -1.72
C THR A 153 1.69 -6.89 -0.36
N ALA A 154 1.75 -8.23 -0.29
CA ALA A 154 1.55 -8.97 0.95
C ALA A 154 2.53 -8.51 2.04
N HIS A 155 2.03 -8.27 3.25
CA HIS A 155 2.83 -7.84 4.39
C HIS A 155 3.77 -8.97 4.82
N PRO A 156 5.10 -8.82 4.62
CA PRO A 156 6.05 -9.92 4.65
C PRO A 156 6.31 -10.49 6.04
N THR A 157 5.83 -9.81 7.09
CA THR A 157 6.02 -10.15 8.51
C THR A 157 4.72 -10.10 9.33
N GLN A 158 3.53 -10.23 8.71
CA GLN A 158 2.26 -9.96 9.42
C GLN A 158 1.80 -11.13 10.31
N VAL A 159 2.39 -11.21 11.50
CA VAL A 159 1.86 -12.05 12.58
C VAL A 159 0.59 -11.43 13.17
N ASN A 160 0.57 -10.11 13.36
CA ASN A 160 -0.58 -9.39 13.93
C ASN A 160 -1.87 -9.64 13.13
N ARG A 161 -2.84 -10.25 13.80
CA ARG A 161 -4.15 -10.62 13.24
C ARG A 161 -4.96 -9.38 12.84
N ARG A 162 -5.83 -9.54 11.83
CA ARG A 162 -6.80 -8.51 11.37
C ARG A 162 -7.64 -7.93 12.52
N THR A 163 -7.94 -8.74 13.54
CA THR A 163 -8.64 -8.33 14.76
C THR A 163 -7.90 -7.22 15.52
N LEU A 164 -6.58 -7.31 15.67
CA LEU A 164 -5.78 -6.27 16.31
C LEU A 164 -5.76 -4.97 15.48
N GLN A 165 -5.62 -5.09 14.15
CA GLN A 165 -5.60 -3.93 13.25
C GLN A 165 -6.92 -3.14 13.31
N TYR A 166 -8.06 -3.85 13.40
CA TYR A 166 -9.37 -3.23 13.63
C TYR A 166 -9.39 -2.44 14.95
N LYS A 167 -8.90 -3.04 16.05
CA LYS A 167 -8.82 -2.38 17.36
C LYS A 167 -7.90 -1.15 17.35
N HIS A 168 -6.72 -1.25 16.73
CA HIS A 168 -5.82 -0.11 16.56
C HIS A 168 -6.51 1.06 15.82
N THR A 169 -7.29 0.74 14.78
CA THR A 169 -8.06 1.73 14.00
C THR A 169 -9.19 2.34 14.84
N ARG A 170 -9.87 1.54 15.69
CA ARG A 170 -10.90 2.02 16.62
C ARG A 170 -10.30 2.96 17.68
N ILE A 171 -9.17 2.61 18.29
CA ILE A 171 -8.46 3.47 19.26
C ILE A 171 -8.06 4.80 18.59
N ALA A 172 -7.51 4.76 17.37
CA ALA A 172 -7.18 5.98 16.61
C ALA A 172 -8.41 6.88 16.34
N ALA A 173 -9.57 6.29 16.07
CA ALA A 173 -10.82 7.02 15.87
C ALA A 173 -11.39 7.61 17.18
N LEU A 174 -11.17 6.95 18.31
CA LEU A 174 -11.59 7.43 19.63
C LEU A 174 -10.70 8.58 20.14
N LEU A 175 -9.39 8.54 19.89
CA LEU A 175 -8.50 9.69 20.14
C LEU A 175 -8.96 10.93 19.37
N ALA A 176 -9.30 10.76 18.08
CA ALA A 176 -9.82 11.85 17.26
C ALA A 176 -11.20 12.38 17.70
N GLN A 177 -11.94 11.62 18.52
CA GLN A 177 -13.16 12.08 19.19
C GLN A 177 -12.82 12.81 20.49
N ASN A 178 -11.88 12.30 21.29
CA ASN A 178 -11.41 12.93 22.53
C ASN A 178 -10.79 14.33 22.29
N ASP A 179 -10.12 14.52 21.16
CA ASP A 179 -9.57 15.81 20.72
C ASP A 179 -10.62 16.88 20.35
N ARG A 180 -11.91 16.52 20.27
CA ARG A 180 -12.96 17.50 19.93
C ARG A 180 -13.12 18.50 21.08
N PRO A 181 -13.08 19.82 20.83
CA PRO A 181 -13.24 20.83 21.88
C PRO A 181 -14.69 20.93 22.37
N ASP A 182 -15.66 20.54 21.53
CA ASP A 182 -17.10 20.70 21.78
C ASP A 182 -17.75 19.55 22.58
N PHE A 183 -16.98 18.53 22.96
CA PHE A 183 -17.46 17.43 23.80
C PHE A 183 -17.66 17.86 25.26
N THR A 184 -18.83 17.51 25.81
CA THR A 184 -19.16 17.59 27.23
C THR A 184 -18.27 16.66 28.06
N GLN A 185 -18.25 16.86 29.39
CA GLN A 185 -17.49 16.01 30.29
C GLN A 185 -17.94 14.54 30.21
N GLU A 186 -19.25 14.29 30.19
CA GLU A 186 -19.82 12.93 30.08
C GLU A 186 -19.43 12.24 28.75
N GLU A 187 -19.43 12.96 27.63
CA GLU A 187 -18.98 12.42 26.33
C GLU A 187 -17.48 12.09 26.33
N ARG A 188 -16.65 12.89 27.01
CA ARG A 188 -15.21 12.59 27.19
C ARG A 188 -15.01 11.36 28.06
N GLU A 189 -15.67 11.28 29.21
CA GLU A 189 -15.60 10.13 30.12
C GLU A 189 -16.05 8.83 29.43
N ASN A 190 -17.14 8.88 28.66
CA ASN A 190 -17.60 7.77 27.82
C ASN A 190 -16.58 7.40 26.73
N THR A 191 -15.93 8.38 26.09
CA THR A 191 -14.88 8.15 25.08
C THR A 191 -13.64 7.48 25.69
N ILE A 192 -13.21 7.90 26.88
CA ILE A 192 -12.13 7.26 27.63
C ILE A 192 -12.51 5.82 28.03
N ALA A 193 -13.75 5.58 28.49
CA ALA A 193 -14.24 4.23 28.79
C ALA A 193 -14.30 3.33 27.53
N ASP A 194 -14.59 3.90 26.36
CA ASP A 194 -14.48 3.22 25.06
C ASP A 194 -13.03 2.83 24.74
N ILE A 195 -12.06 3.72 24.99
CA ILE A 195 -10.62 3.45 24.79
C ILE A 195 -10.14 2.35 25.73
N VAL A 196 -10.50 2.40 27.02
CA VAL A 196 -10.17 1.36 28.01
C VAL A 196 -10.67 0.00 27.54
N ARG A 197 -11.95 -0.10 27.13
CA ARG A 197 -12.53 -1.35 26.62
C ARG A 197 -11.78 -1.91 25.41
N GLU A 198 -11.31 -1.06 24.50
CA GLU A 198 -10.50 -1.54 23.37
C GLU A 198 -9.08 -1.92 23.77
N ILE A 199 -8.44 -1.24 24.73
CA ILE A 199 -7.10 -1.60 25.25
C ILE A 199 -7.14 -2.92 26.00
N THR A 200 -8.09 -3.13 26.92
CA THR A 200 -8.24 -4.41 27.63
C THR A 200 -8.54 -5.55 26.66
N SER A 201 -9.42 -5.31 25.68
CA SER A 201 -9.71 -6.31 24.64
C SER A 201 -8.54 -6.54 23.69
N LEU A 202 -7.62 -5.58 23.52
CA LEU A 202 -6.36 -5.75 22.79
C LEU A 202 -5.42 -6.71 23.55
N TRP A 203 -5.23 -6.47 24.85
CA TRP A 203 -4.39 -7.31 25.73
C TRP A 203 -4.86 -8.77 25.78
N GLN A 204 -6.18 -8.97 25.91
CA GLN A 204 -6.81 -10.30 25.98
C GLN A 204 -6.90 -11.01 24.61
N THR A 205 -6.54 -10.35 23.50
CA THR A 205 -6.55 -10.97 22.17
C THR A 205 -5.20 -11.62 21.88
N ASP A 206 -5.20 -12.92 21.58
CA ASP A 206 -4.00 -13.64 21.08
C ASP A 206 -3.44 -12.97 19.83
N GLU A 207 -2.21 -12.45 19.94
CA GLU A 207 -1.50 -11.72 18.89
C GLU A 207 -0.90 -12.64 17.83
N LEU A 208 -0.62 -13.90 18.19
CA LEU A 208 0.14 -14.81 17.35
C LEU A 208 -0.72 -15.47 16.28
N ARG A 209 -0.12 -15.61 15.08
CA ARG A 209 -0.73 -16.34 13.97
C ARG A 209 -0.33 -17.81 14.06
N ARG A 210 -1.19 -18.62 14.67
CA ARG A 210 -0.97 -20.07 14.87
C ARG A 210 -0.93 -20.91 13.58
N HIS A 211 -1.35 -20.34 12.44
CA HIS A 211 -1.30 -20.98 11.13
C HIS A 211 -0.75 -20.03 10.07
N LYS A 212 0.14 -20.54 9.21
CA LYS A 212 0.70 -19.81 8.07
C LYS A 212 -0.42 -19.32 7.13
N PRO A 213 -0.43 -18.03 6.71
CA PRO A 213 -1.48 -17.52 5.83
C PRO A 213 -1.40 -18.15 4.44
N THR A 214 -2.56 -18.43 3.85
CA THR A 214 -2.61 -18.75 2.42
C THR A 214 -2.46 -17.48 1.57
N PRO A 215 -2.03 -17.57 0.30
CA PRO A 215 -2.01 -16.41 -0.59
C PRO A 215 -3.39 -15.74 -0.77
N VAL A 216 -4.47 -16.51 -0.59
CA VAL A 216 -5.85 -15.98 -0.63
C VAL A 216 -6.16 -15.15 0.62
N ASP A 217 -5.62 -15.51 1.78
CA ASP A 217 -5.74 -14.70 3.00
C ASP A 217 -4.93 -13.40 2.90
N GLU A 218 -3.76 -13.45 2.26
CA GLU A 218 -2.96 -12.25 1.94
C GLU A 218 -3.74 -11.31 1.01
N ALA A 219 -4.33 -11.85 -0.08
CA ALA A 219 -5.16 -11.07 -1.00
C ALA A 219 -6.40 -10.48 -0.33
N ARG A 220 -7.09 -11.23 0.55
CA ARG A 220 -8.19 -10.72 1.39
C ARG A 220 -7.74 -9.54 2.27
N GLY A 221 -6.54 -9.62 2.83
CA GLY A 221 -5.95 -8.52 3.61
C GLY A 221 -5.79 -7.25 2.79
N GLY A 222 -5.17 -7.37 1.60
CA GLY A 222 -5.00 -6.24 0.68
C GLY A 222 -6.31 -5.64 0.18
N LEU A 223 -7.27 -6.49 -0.20
CA LEU A 223 -8.62 -6.04 -0.60
C LEU A 223 -9.31 -5.27 0.52
N HIS A 224 -9.17 -5.67 1.78
CA HIS A 224 -9.80 -4.97 2.91
C HIS A 224 -9.28 -3.53 3.11
N ILE A 225 -8.03 -3.23 2.74
CA ILE A 225 -7.51 -1.84 2.72
C ILE A 225 -8.31 -0.96 1.75
N VAL A 226 -8.77 -1.52 0.63
CA VAL A 226 -9.66 -0.82 -0.31
C VAL A 226 -10.98 -0.50 0.36
N GLU A 227 -11.67 -1.51 0.90
CA GLU A 227 -12.98 -1.36 1.58
C GLU A 227 -12.93 -0.37 2.76
N GLN A 228 -11.97 -0.51 3.67
CA GLN A 228 -11.93 0.29 4.91
C GLN A 228 -11.46 1.73 4.70
N SER A 229 -10.61 1.98 3.71
CA SER A 229 -9.85 3.23 3.64
C SER A 229 -9.87 3.85 2.25
N LEU A 230 -9.35 3.16 1.23
CA LEU A 230 -9.17 3.77 -0.10
C LEU A 230 -10.51 4.12 -0.76
N TRP A 231 -11.57 3.34 -0.50
CA TRP A 231 -12.93 3.58 -1.02
C TRP A 231 -13.53 4.94 -0.59
N ALA A 232 -13.12 5.44 0.59
CA ALA A 232 -13.48 6.76 1.11
C ALA A 232 -12.41 7.82 0.81
N ALA A 233 -11.13 7.45 0.81
CA ALA A 233 -10.02 8.37 0.60
C ALA A 233 -9.91 8.88 -0.85
N VAL A 234 -10.08 8.00 -1.84
CA VAL A 234 -9.89 8.33 -3.28
C VAL A 234 -10.81 9.46 -3.75
N PRO A 235 -12.14 9.44 -3.48
CA PRO A 235 -13.00 10.55 -3.91
C PRO A 235 -12.66 11.88 -3.22
N SER A 236 -12.32 11.85 -1.92
CA SER A 236 -11.89 13.04 -1.16
C SER A 236 -10.59 13.65 -1.72
N PHE A 237 -9.61 12.80 -2.03
CA PHE A 237 -8.36 13.17 -2.69
C PHE A 237 -8.60 13.81 -4.07
N LEU A 238 -9.42 13.18 -4.92
CA LEU A 238 -9.74 13.70 -6.25
C LEU A 238 -10.55 15.01 -6.20
N ARG A 239 -11.40 15.20 -5.18
CA ARG A 239 -12.08 16.50 -4.92
C ARG A 239 -11.07 17.58 -4.54
N ARG A 240 -10.12 17.31 -3.65
CA ARG A 240 -9.05 18.26 -3.28
C ARG A 240 -8.20 18.65 -4.49
N LEU A 241 -7.76 17.67 -5.27
CA LEU A 241 -7.04 17.89 -6.53
C LEU A 241 -7.85 18.75 -7.51
N SER A 242 -9.12 18.43 -7.73
CA SER A 242 -10.00 19.19 -8.63
C SER A 242 -10.22 20.64 -8.17
N ALA A 243 -10.35 20.86 -6.85
CA ALA A 243 -10.52 22.20 -6.28
C ALA A 243 -9.25 23.06 -6.44
N ALA A 244 -8.07 22.51 -6.11
CA ALA A 244 -6.79 23.17 -6.33
C ALA A 244 -6.54 23.45 -7.82
N LEU A 245 -6.85 22.49 -8.70
CA LEU A 245 -6.71 22.66 -10.14
C LEU A 245 -7.62 23.77 -10.68
N LYS A 246 -8.87 23.86 -10.18
CA LYS A 246 -9.81 24.94 -10.52
C LYS A 246 -9.31 26.30 -10.05
N LYS A 247 -8.83 26.38 -8.80
CA LYS A 247 -8.26 27.59 -8.20
C LYS A 247 -7.08 28.14 -9.01
N HIS A 248 -6.19 27.26 -9.47
CA HIS A 248 -4.94 27.66 -10.15
C HIS A 248 -5.05 27.72 -11.69
N THR A 249 -6.02 27.05 -12.33
CA THR A 249 -6.14 26.97 -13.80
C THR A 249 -7.51 27.31 -14.38
N GLY A 250 -8.50 27.66 -13.54
CA GLY A 250 -9.89 27.90 -13.93
C GLY A 250 -10.67 26.64 -14.35
N ARG A 251 -10.07 25.44 -14.31
CA ARG A 251 -10.67 24.17 -14.75
C ARG A 251 -10.61 23.09 -13.69
N GLU A 252 -11.67 22.31 -13.60
CA GLU A 252 -11.77 21.14 -12.73
C GLU A 252 -11.15 19.91 -13.38
N LEU A 253 -10.79 18.91 -12.55
CA LEU A 253 -10.32 17.61 -13.02
C LEU A 253 -11.49 16.89 -13.75
N PRO A 254 -11.33 16.46 -15.01
CA PRO A 254 -12.37 15.71 -15.70
C PRO A 254 -12.71 14.40 -14.97
N ILE A 255 -13.91 13.86 -15.21
CA ILE A 255 -14.39 12.62 -14.57
C ILE A 255 -13.49 11.42 -14.86
N GLY A 256 -12.94 11.38 -16.08
CA GLY A 256 -12.17 10.27 -16.61
C GLY A 256 -10.80 10.02 -15.98
N PRO A 257 -9.88 11.01 -15.96
CA PRO A 257 -8.54 10.80 -15.45
C PRO A 257 -8.53 10.44 -13.97
N ALA A 258 -7.91 9.30 -13.65
CA ALA A 258 -7.43 8.95 -12.31
C ALA A 258 -5.89 9.09 -12.31
N PRO A 259 -5.33 10.23 -11.83
CA PRO A 259 -3.88 10.45 -11.80
C PRO A 259 -3.11 9.47 -10.91
N LEU A 260 -3.81 8.79 -10.00
CA LEU A 260 -3.29 7.74 -9.14
C LEU A 260 -4.23 6.53 -9.13
N ASN A 261 -3.67 5.34 -9.40
CA ASN A 261 -4.37 4.05 -9.40
C ASN A 261 -3.69 3.05 -8.46
N PHE A 262 -4.36 1.92 -8.20
CA PHE A 262 -3.86 0.86 -7.32
C PHE A 262 -3.73 -0.49 -8.03
N GLY A 263 -2.61 -1.18 -7.81
CA GLY A 263 -2.33 -2.53 -8.28
C GLY A 263 -2.09 -3.51 -7.13
N SER A 264 -1.91 -4.79 -7.42
CA SER A 264 -1.67 -5.83 -6.40
C SER A 264 -0.68 -6.90 -6.88
N TRP A 265 0.21 -7.37 -6.00
CA TRP A 265 0.97 -8.62 -6.21
C TRP A 265 0.34 -9.85 -5.55
N MET A 266 -0.64 -9.64 -4.66
CA MET A 266 -1.23 -10.70 -3.84
C MET A 266 -2.07 -11.62 -4.72
N GLY A 267 -1.69 -12.90 -4.80
CA GLY A 267 -2.30 -13.90 -5.68
C GLY A 267 -1.68 -14.03 -7.07
N GLY A 268 -0.73 -13.16 -7.46
CA GLY A 268 -0.12 -13.15 -8.79
C GLY A 268 1.40 -13.30 -8.81
N ASP A 269 2.10 -12.77 -7.81
CA ASP A 269 3.56 -12.95 -7.67
C ASP A 269 3.90 -14.32 -7.05
N ARG A 270 4.48 -15.17 -7.90
CA ARG A 270 4.82 -16.58 -7.66
C ARG A 270 6.34 -16.84 -7.68
N ASP A 271 7.18 -15.80 -7.71
CA ASP A 271 8.65 -15.91 -7.69
C ASP A 271 9.12 -16.79 -6.51
N GLY A 272 9.50 -18.02 -6.83
CA GLY A 272 9.82 -19.11 -5.89
C GLY A 272 8.79 -19.33 -4.77
N ASN A 273 7.51 -19.00 -5.01
CA ASN A 273 6.41 -19.29 -4.09
C ASN A 273 5.47 -20.34 -4.71
N PRO A 274 5.71 -21.64 -4.51
CA PRO A 274 4.88 -22.70 -5.10
C PRO A 274 3.43 -22.67 -4.61
N ASN A 275 3.13 -21.95 -3.52
CA ASN A 275 1.77 -21.80 -3.00
C ASN A 275 0.90 -20.87 -3.87
N VAL A 276 1.48 -20.01 -4.73
CA VAL A 276 0.72 -19.21 -5.71
C VAL A 276 0.63 -19.99 -7.02
N THR A 277 -0.39 -20.84 -7.12
CA THR A 277 -0.71 -21.61 -8.34
C THR A 277 -1.60 -20.82 -9.30
N ALA A 278 -1.77 -21.29 -10.53
CA ALA A 278 -2.75 -20.74 -11.48
C ALA A 278 -4.18 -20.68 -10.88
N SER A 279 -4.58 -21.70 -10.11
CA SER A 279 -5.89 -21.74 -9.42
C SER A 279 -6.03 -20.64 -8.35
N VAL A 280 -4.95 -20.32 -7.63
CA VAL A 280 -4.93 -19.21 -6.65
C VAL A 280 -5.13 -17.87 -7.36
N THR A 281 -4.43 -17.63 -8.47
CA THR A 281 -4.59 -16.42 -9.29
C THR A 281 -6.02 -16.26 -9.78
N HIS A 282 -6.65 -17.32 -10.30
CA HIS A 282 -8.06 -17.30 -10.71
C HIS A 282 -9.00 -16.95 -9.53
N LYS A 283 -8.86 -17.64 -8.39
CA LYS A 283 -9.68 -17.39 -7.19
C LYS A 283 -9.55 -15.96 -6.67
N VAL A 284 -8.35 -15.39 -6.67
CA VAL A 284 -8.12 -14.01 -6.23
C VAL A 284 -8.73 -13.00 -7.20
N ALA A 285 -8.65 -13.23 -8.52
CA ALA A 285 -9.32 -12.39 -9.51
C ALA A 285 -10.86 -12.39 -9.32
N CYS A 286 -11.48 -13.57 -9.16
CA CYS A 286 -12.91 -13.68 -8.88
C CYS A 286 -13.31 -13.01 -7.55
N LEU A 287 -12.50 -13.16 -6.49
CA LEU A 287 -12.76 -12.54 -5.20
C LEU A 287 -12.68 -11.00 -5.27
N ALA A 288 -11.73 -10.46 -6.04
CA ALA A 288 -11.61 -9.02 -6.24
C ALA A 288 -12.85 -8.47 -7.00
N ARG A 289 -13.30 -9.16 -8.05
CA ARG A 289 -14.55 -8.83 -8.78
C ARG A 289 -15.80 -8.95 -7.93
N TRP A 290 -15.89 -9.97 -7.07
CA TRP A 290 -16.98 -10.14 -6.11
C TRP A 290 -17.08 -8.93 -5.17
N MET A 291 -15.95 -8.52 -4.59
CA MET A 291 -15.91 -7.39 -3.66
C MET A 291 -16.14 -6.06 -4.38
N ALA A 292 -15.70 -5.91 -5.64
CA ALA A 292 -16.03 -4.77 -6.48
C ALA A 292 -17.55 -4.62 -6.63
N ALA A 293 -18.21 -5.70 -7.07
CA ALA A 293 -19.65 -5.72 -7.27
C ALA A 293 -20.42 -5.39 -5.98
N ASP A 294 -19.99 -5.94 -4.83
CA ASP A 294 -20.61 -5.64 -3.54
C ASP A 294 -20.43 -4.17 -3.11
N LEU A 295 -19.24 -3.59 -3.26
CA LEU A 295 -18.98 -2.18 -2.92
C LEU A 295 -19.75 -1.21 -3.84
N TYR A 296 -19.80 -1.48 -5.15
CA TYR A 296 -20.61 -0.69 -6.08
C TYR A 296 -22.11 -0.84 -5.78
N LEU A 297 -22.58 -2.04 -5.42
CA LEU A 297 -23.98 -2.29 -5.06
C LEU A 297 -24.42 -1.45 -3.85
N ARG A 298 -23.59 -1.38 -2.80
CA ARG A 298 -23.86 -0.54 -1.61
C ARG A 298 -24.05 0.94 -1.98
N GLU A 299 -23.23 1.49 -2.86
CA GLU A 299 -23.34 2.90 -3.30
C GLU A 299 -24.55 3.12 -4.22
N VAL A 300 -24.84 2.19 -5.14
CA VAL A 300 -26.00 2.27 -6.04
C VAL A 300 -27.32 2.18 -5.28
N ASP A 301 -27.42 1.33 -4.25
CA ASP A 301 -28.63 1.27 -3.41
C ASP A 301 -28.89 2.60 -2.69
N VAL A 302 -27.87 3.30 -2.20
CA VAL A 302 -28.03 4.66 -1.64
C VAL A 302 -28.41 5.68 -2.72
N LEU A 303 -27.76 5.65 -3.89
CA LEU A 303 -28.09 6.54 -5.01
C LEU A 303 -29.53 6.38 -5.49
N ARG A 304 -30.12 5.18 -5.42
CA ARG A 304 -31.55 4.96 -5.77
C ARG A 304 -32.50 5.73 -4.84
N PHE A 305 -32.13 5.92 -3.58
CA PHE A 305 -32.92 6.77 -2.68
C PHE A 305 -32.69 8.26 -2.97
N GLU A 306 -31.42 8.68 -3.10
CA GLU A 306 -31.00 10.09 -3.34
C GLU A 306 -31.48 10.65 -4.69
N LEU A 307 -31.38 9.87 -5.79
CA LEU A 307 -31.76 10.30 -7.14
C LEU A 307 -33.26 10.11 -7.41
N SER A 308 -34.08 10.82 -6.65
CA SER A 308 -35.55 10.80 -6.72
C SER A 308 -36.15 11.71 -7.81
N GLN A 309 -35.32 12.39 -8.59
CA GLN A 309 -35.77 13.43 -9.52
C GLN A 309 -36.64 12.85 -10.64
N ASN A 310 -37.71 13.57 -10.98
CA ASN A 310 -38.59 13.24 -12.10
C ASN A 310 -38.13 13.85 -13.44
N HIS A 311 -37.33 14.92 -13.41
CA HIS A 311 -36.85 15.59 -14.61
C HIS A 311 -35.52 14.98 -15.09
N ALA A 312 -35.55 14.41 -16.29
CA ALA A 312 -34.41 13.76 -16.95
C ALA A 312 -34.38 14.10 -18.44
N SER A 313 -33.20 13.90 -19.05
CA SER A 313 -32.96 13.97 -20.48
C SER A 313 -33.75 12.90 -21.25
N ASP A 314 -33.95 13.13 -22.55
CA ASP A 314 -34.71 12.20 -23.40
C ASP A 314 -34.02 10.81 -23.52
N GLU A 315 -32.69 10.74 -23.35
CA GLU A 315 -31.89 9.50 -23.28
C GLU A 315 -32.25 8.66 -22.05
N VAL A 316 -32.16 9.25 -20.85
CA VAL A 316 -32.46 8.54 -19.59
C VAL A 316 -33.94 8.15 -19.54
N TRP A 317 -34.82 8.90 -20.20
CA TRP A 317 -36.21 8.50 -20.44
C TRP A 317 -36.40 7.37 -21.47
N ALA A 318 -35.51 7.22 -22.46
CA ALA A 318 -35.53 6.09 -23.37
C ALA A 318 -35.07 4.82 -22.62
N MET A 319 -33.92 4.88 -21.94
CA MET A 319 -33.41 3.78 -21.11
C MET A 319 -34.43 3.31 -20.08
N ALA A 320 -35.06 4.24 -19.34
CA ALA A 320 -36.09 3.88 -18.36
C ALA A 320 -37.33 3.22 -18.97
N ARG A 321 -37.69 3.54 -20.23
CA ARG A 321 -38.79 2.88 -20.95
C ARG A 321 -38.38 1.48 -21.41
N GLU A 322 -37.23 1.34 -22.07
CA GLU A 322 -36.68 0.05 -22.52
C GLU A 322 -36.58 -0.96 -21.36
N ILE A 323 -36.06 -0.53 -20.20
CA ILE A 323 -36.00 -1.36 -18.97
C ILE A 323 -37.40 -1.73 -18.45
N THR A 324 -38.36 -0.81 -18.51
CA THR A 324 -39.73 -1.10 -18.04
C THR A 324 -40.44 -2.07 -18.98
N GLU A 325 -40.23 -1.94 -20.29
CA GLU A 325 -40.80 -2.80 -21.33
C GLU A 325 -40.19 -4.21 -21.30
N SER A 326 -38.88 -4.36 -21.06
CA SER A 326 -38.24 -5.68 -20.91
C SER A 326 -38.77 -6.45 -19.70
N HIS A 327 -38.85 -5.81 -18.53
CA HIS A 327 -39.44 -6.43 -17.33
C HIS A 327 -40.93 -6.79 -17.50
N GLN A 328 -41.68 -6.06 -18.33
CA GLN A 328 -43.06 -6.43 -18.68
C GLN A 328 -43.11 -7.64 -19.62
N ALA A 329 -42.17 -7.78 -20.55
CA ALA A 329 -42.07 -8.97 -21.40
C ALA A 329 -41.71 -10.24 -20.60
N ASP A 330 -40.77 -10.13 -19.66
CA ASP A 330 -40.38 -11.25 -18.77
C ASP A 330 -41.54 -11.68 -17.86
N THR A 331 -42.30 -10.73 -17.31
CA THR A 331 -43.46 -11.03 -16.46
C THR A 331 -44.68 -11.55 -17.23
N HIS A 332 -44.70 -11.45 -18.56
CA HIS A 332 -45.69 -12.11 -19.42
C HIS A 332 -45.30 -13.53 -19.86
N THR A 333 -44.03 -13.92 -19.74
CA THR A 333 -43.58 -15.30 -20.00
C THR A 333 -43.52 -16.14 -18.72
N ALA A 334 -43.30 -15.52 -17.56
CA ALA A 334 -43.54 -16.15 -16.26
C ALA A 334 -45.04 -16.17 -15.91
N GLY A 335 -45.63 -17.37 -15.81
CA GLY A 335 -47.02 -17.53 -15.35
C GLY A 335 -47.25 -16.94 -13.95
N PRO A 336 -48.49 -16.53 -13.60
CA PRO A 336 -48.73 -15.61 -12.49
C PRO A 336 -48.43 -16.22 -11.11
N THR A 337 -47.26 -15.90 -10.56
CA THR A 337 -46.94 -16.01 -9.13
C THR A 337 -46.89 -14.62 -8.50
N ALA A 338 -47.58 -14.45 -7.36
CA ALA A 338 -47.96 -13.14 -6.83
C ALA A 338 -46.76 -12.31 -6.31
N ALA A 339 -46.56 -11.12 -6.89
CA ALA A 339 -45.59 -10.14 -6.42
C ALA A 339 -45.99 -8.67 -6.74
N HIS A 340 -47.22 -8.26 -6.37
CA HIS A 340 -47.63 -6.85 -6.42
C HIS A 340 -48.36 -6.42 -5.15
N GLY A 341 -47.79 -5.45 -4.44
CA GLY A 341 -48.37 -4.88 -3.23
C GLY A 341 -47.34 -4.19 -2.33
N ASP A 342 -46.69 -3.12 -2.81
CA ASP A 342 -46.15 -2.05 -1.93
C ASP A 342 -45.69 -0.81 -2.74
N LEU A 343 -46.67 -0.11 -3.33
CA LEU A 343 -46.51 1.25 -3.88
C LEU A 343 -47.82 2.04 -3.72
N ALA A 344 -48.15 2.49 -2.50
CA ALA A 344 -48.83 3.76 -2.21
C ALA A 344 -49.37 3.88 -0.75
N THR A 345 -48.60 4.50 0.16
CA THR A 345 -49.19 5.30 1.26
C THR A 345 -48.18 6.29 1.85
N PRO A 346 -48.47 7.60 1.93
CA PRO A 346 -47.67 8.55 2.67
C PRO A 346 -48.20 8.74 4.11
N GLY A 347 -47.33 8.55 5.11
CA GLY A 347 -47.59 9.00 6.49
C GLY A 347 -47.60 7.92 7.58
N ALA A 348 -46.41 7.49 8.02
CA ALA A 348 -46.18 6.88 9.32
C ALA A 348 -44.74 7.19 9.79
N PRO A 349 -44.48 7.39 11.10
CA PRO A 349 -43.16 7.78 11.58
C PRO A 349 -42.16 6.63 11.54
N ILE A 350 -40.92 6.94 11.11
CA ILE A 350 -39.82 5.98 11.04
C ILE A 350 -39.40 5.58 12.45
N ARG A 351 -39.62 4.31 12.83
CA ARG A 351 -38.91 3.66 13.93
C ARG A 351 -37.66 2.99 13.40
N HIS A 352 -36.50 3.33 13.97
CA HIS A 352 -35.27 2.57 13.77
C HIS A 352 -35.48 1.11 14.20
N TYR A 353 -35.15 0.16 13.31
CA TYR A 353 -34.99 -1.24 13.65
C TYR A 353 -33.49 -1.59 13.69
N MET A 354 -32.94 -1.64 14.91
CA MET A 354 -31.78 -2.49 15.21
C MET A 354 -32.29 -3.80 15.82
N GLY A 355 -31.66 -4.92 15.45
CA GLY A 355 -31.59 -6.15 16.25
C GLY A 355 -32.90 -6.87 16.59
N GLY A 356 -33.17 -7.98 15.91
CA GLY A 356 -34.21 -8.93 16.34
C GLY A 356 -34.06 -10.29 15.65
N GLN A 357 -33.61 -11.30 16.41
CA GLN A 357 -33.57 -12.70 15.95
C GLN A 357 -34.99 -13.29 15.86
N GLY A 358 -35.26 -14.12 14.86
CA GLY A 358 -36.51 -14.90 14.74
C GLY A 358 -36.27 -16.21 13.98
N ARG A 359 -36.51 -17.34 14.64
CA ARG A 359 -36.28 -18.70 14.11
C ARG A 359 -37.37 -19.16 13.13
N ALA A 360 -36.96 -19.72 12.00
CA ALA A 360 -37.53 -20.91 11.32
C ALA A 360 -36.61 -21.28 10.13
N SER A 361 -36.25 -22.53 9.83
CA SER A 361 -36.51 -23.81 10.52
C SER A 361 -35.33 -24.78 10.26
N GLU A 362 -34.87 -25.48 11.30
CA GLU A 362 -33.80 -26.48 11.22
C GLU A 362 -34.31 -27.82 10.69
N GLU A 363 -34.75 -27.88 9.43
CA GLU A 363 -35.08 -29.16 8.79
C GLU A 363 -35.04 -29.05 7.25
N ASN A 364 -33.84 -29.16 6.65
CA ASN A 364 -33.60 -29.75 5.31
C ASN A 364 -32.14 -29.68 4.80
N LEU A 365 -31.22 -28.95 5.46
CA LEU A 365 -29.81 -28.87 5.01
C LEU A 365 -28.86 -29.93 5.61
N ALA A 366 -29.40 -31.00 6.20
CA ALA A 366 -28.64 -32.10 6.81
C ALA A 366 -28.80 -33.43 6.05
N LYS A 367 -28.87 -33.41 4.71
CA LYS A 367 -29.02 -34.63 3.88
C LYS A 367 -28.53 -34.47 2.42
N LYS A 368 -27.21 -34.25 2.23
CA LYS A 368 -26.40 -34.75 1.08
C LYS A 368 -24.99 -34.13 1.08
N MET A 369 -24.06 -34.78 1.78
CA MET A 369 -22.64 -34.94 1.37
C MET A 369 -21.96 -35.85 2.40
N GLN A 370 -22.25 -37.16 2.32
CA GLN A 370 -21.39 -38.16 2.93
C GLN A 370 -20.16 -38.34 2.03
N VAL A 371 -18.99 -37.91 2.49
CA VAL A 371 -17.71 -38.41 1.99
C VAL A 371 -17.13 -39.32 3.05
N THR A 372 -16.91 -40.57 2.67
CA THR A 372 -16.43 -41.63 3.55
C THR A 372 -14.94 -41.48 3.87
N HIS A 373 -14.59 -41.50 5.16
CA HIS A 373 -13.27 -41.95 5.60
C HIS A 373 -13.40 -43.22 6.43
N ARG A 374 -12.73 -44.28 5.99
CA ARG A 374 -12.61 -45.56 6.71
C ARG A 374 -11.59 -45.41 7.84
N PHE A 375 -11.93 -45.93 9.01
CA PHE A 375 -10.97 -46.42 10.02
C PHE A 375 -11.25 -47.92 10.28
N PRO A 376 -10.23 -48.71 10.68
CA PRO A 376 -10.34 -50.17 10.80
C PRO A 376 -11.11 -50.61 12.06
N PRO A 377 -11.66 -51.84 12.09
CA PRO A 377 -12.49 -52.32 13.19
C PRO A 377 -11.67 -52.74 14.42
N GLN A 378 -12.20 -52.46 15.61
CA GLN A 378 -11.73 -53.03 16.87
C GLN A 378 -12.03 -54.54 16.92
N ARG A 379 -11.11 -55.33 17.49
CA ARG A 379 -11.38 -56.71 17.94
C ARG A 379 -11.91 -56.68 19.37
N GLN A 380 -12.99 -57.42 19.63
CA GLN A 380 -13.28 -57.92 20.98
C GLN A 380 -12.33 -59.08 21.33
N MET A 381 -11.87 -59.15 22.57
CA MET A 381 -11.79 -60.38 23.38
C MET A 381 -11.70 -60.01 24.87
N ASP A 382 -12.66 -60.53 25.63
CA ASP A 382 -12.57 -61.21 26.94
C ASP A 382 -11.55 -60.79 28.02
N GLY A 383 -12.07 -60.52 29.22
CA GLY A 383 -11.78 -61.40 30.37
C GLY A 383 -10.81 -60.92 31.48
N HIS A 384 -11.28 -61.10 32.72
CA HIS A 384 -10.53 -61.25 33.99
C HIS A 384 -9.89 -60.04 34.72
N ASP A 385 -10.58 -59.68 35.81
CA ASP A 385 -10.13 -59.76 37.22
C ASP A 385 -9.08 -58.83 37.87
N THR A 386 -9.53 -58.31 39.02
CA THR A 386 -8.81 -58.13 40.31
C THR A 386 -7.84 -56.96 40.57
N THR A 387 -8.31 -56.10 41.49
CA THR A 387 -7.68 -55.66 42.76
C THR A 387 -6.83 -54.38 42.89
N HIS A 388 -7.13 -53.68 44.00
CA HIS A 388 -6.34 -52.72 44.80
C HIS A 388 -6.28 -51.20 44.46
N ASP A 389 -7.33 -50.51 44.95
CA ASP A 389 -7.29 -49.25 45.75
C ASP A 389 -6.47 -49.45 47.07
N PRO A 390 -6.03 -48.44 47.88
CA PRO A 390 -6.30 -46.98 47.91
C PRO A 390 -4.99 -46.11 48.02
N THR A 391 -4.90 -44.80 48.31
CA THR A 391 -5.71 -43.75 49.02
C THR A 391 -5.36 -42.33 48.49
N GLY A 392 -6.21 -41.30 48.69
CA GLY A 392 -5.74 -39.89 48.57
C GLY A 392 -6.70 -38.75 48.14
N MET A 393 -7.98 -38.75 48.54
CA MET A 393 -8.91 -37.59 48.40
C MET A 393 -8.57 -36.45 49.42
N PRO A 394 -9.08 -35.18 49.30
CA PRO A 394 -10.39 -34.82 48.73
C PRO A 394 -10.55 -33.50 47.93
N ILE A 395 -11.64 -33.44 47.16
CA ILE A 395 -12.41 -32.23 46.79
C ILE A 395 -13.86 -32.44 47.25
N PRO A 396 -14.51 -31.46 47.92
CA PRO A 396 -15.95 -31.22 47.70
C PRO A 396 -16.38 -29.74 47.94
N PRO A 397 -17.67 -29.36 47.84
CA PRO A 397 -18.61 -29.41 46.70
C PRO A 397 -19.23 -27.98 46.45
N GLY A 398 -20.21 -27.69 45.59
CA GLY A 398 -21.28 -28.47 44.96
C GLY A 398 -22.22 -27.63 44.07
N MET A 399 -23.23 -28.27 43.48
CA MET A 399 -24.22 -27.72 42.53
C MET A 399 -25.40 -27.01 43.26
N GLY A 400 -26.14 -26.09 42.63
CA GLY A 400 -27.32 -26.46 41.82
C GLY A 400 -28.41 -25.35 41.78
N PRO A 401 -29.48 -25.51 40.98
CA PRO A 401 -30.23 -24.39 40.39
C PRO A 401 -31.59 -24.05 41.06
N PHE A 402 -32.20 -22.92 40.67
CA PHE A 402 -33.55 -22.53 41.09
C PHE A 402 -34.57 -22.42 39.95
N ILE A 403 -35.82 -22.77 40.30
CA ILE A 403 -37.00 -22.92 39.43
C ILE A 403 -38.03 -21.82 39.75
N VAL A 404 -38.82 -21.42 38.76
CA VAL A 404 -39.92 -20.44 38.88
C VAL A 404 -41.22 -21.08 39.40
N ARG A 405 -41.87 -20.46 40.41
CA ARG A 405 -43.32 -20.41 40.71
C ARG A 405 -43.57 -19.47 41.92
N ALA A 406 -44.76 -18.93 42.23
CA ALA A 406 -45.88 -18.47 41.39
C ALA A 406 -46.99 -17.85 42.28
N ASP A 407 -46.70 -16.71 42.92
CA ASP A 407 -47.65 -16.03 43.81
C ASP A 407 -47.42 -14.51 43.83
N GLY A 408 -48.49 -13.75 43.60
CA GLY A 408 -48.42 -12.31 43.45
C GLY A 408 -48.56 -11.57 44.78
N GLN A 409 -47.44 -11.13 45.36
CA GLN A 409 -47.42 -10.01 46.31
C GLN A 409 -46.26 -9.06 45.97
N ARG A 410 -46.51 -7.76 46.08
CA ARG A 410 -45.48 -6.71 45.92
C ARG A 410 -44.61 -6.65 47.18
N MET A 411 -43.29 -6.65 47.03
CA MET A 411 -42.37 -6.02 47.97
C MET A 411 -41.28 -5.25 47.22
N GLU A 412 -40.66 -4.31 47.92
CA GLU A 412 -39.84 -3.23 47.38
C GLU A 412 -38.43 -3.70 46.99
N VAL A 413 -37.88 -3.08 45.94
CA VAL A 413 -36.49 -3.34 45.52
C VAL A 413 -35.55 -2.44 46.32
N GLY A 414 -34.87 -3.03 47.31
CA GLY A 414 -33.73 -2.40 47.97
C GLY A 414 -32.48 -2.43 47.10
N SER A 415 -31.76 -1.31 47.02
CA SER A 415 -30.52 -1.18 46.26
C SER A 415 -29.34 -1.92 46.91
N PRO A 416 -28.50 -2.65 46.15
CA PRO A 416 -27.13 -2.97 46.55
C PRO A 416 -26.19 -1.76 46.39
N PRO A 417 -25.01 -1.75 47.03
CA PRO A 417 -24.33 -0.51 47.42
C PRO A 417 -23.50 0.15 46.32
N SER A 418 -23.48 1.49 46.35
CA SER A 418 -22.67 2.36 45.51
C SER A 418 -21.41 2.83 46.26
N GLU A 419 -20.27 2.15 46.06
CA GLU A 419 -18.95 2.66 46.45
C GLU A 419 -17.88 2.37 45.39
N LEU A 420 -17.76 3.29 44.41
CA LEU A 420 -16.60 3.40 43.52
C LEU A 420 -16.39 4.88 43.20
N ILE A 421 -15.68 5.61 44.07
CA ILE A 421 -15.28 7.00 43.85
C ILE A 421 -13.80 7.03 43.44
N TRP A 422 -13.55 7.32 42.17
CA TRP A 422 -12.21 7.71 41.71
C TRP A 422 -11.88 9.11 42.27
N SER A 423 -10.84 9.20 43.09
CA SER A 423 -10.35 10.47 43.66
C SER A 423 -8.97 10.84 43.12
N PRO A 424 -8.82 11.95 42.36
CA PRO A 424 -7.50 12.46 42.00
C PRO A 424 -6.85 13.14 43.21
N LYS A 425 -5.66 12.69 43.63
CA LYS A 425 -4.93 13.29 44.76
C LYS A 425 -4.35 14.65 44.39
N ALA A 426 -4.86 15.71 45.02
CA ALA A 426 -4.23 17.03 45.01
C ALA A 426 -2.91 17.05 45.79
N ARG A 427 -2.00 17.95 45.38
CA ARG A 427 -0.90 18.47 46.21
C ARG A 427 -1.25 19.92 46.58
N ASP A 428 -1.15 20.26 47.86
CA ASP A 428 -1.20 21.64 48.36
C ASP A 428 0.12 21.98 49.06
N GLY A 429 0.49 23.26 49.12
CA GLY A 429 1.66 23.69 49.89
C GLY A 429 2.44 24.92 49.38
N SER A 430 1.80 26.08 49.18
CA SER A 430 2.23 27.37 49.80
C SER A 430 1.49 28.60 49.23
N ARG A 431 1.28 29.62 50.07
CA ARG A 431 0.36 30.77 49.83
C ARG A 431 1.07 32.13 49.72
N GLY A 432 0.44 33.04 48.99
CA GLY A 432 0.51 34.51 49.12
C GLY A 432 -0.40 35.18 48.08
N SER A 433 -1.66 35.55 48.39
CA SER A 433 -2.08 36.88 48.90
C SER A 433 -1.85 38.02 47.87
N LEU A 434 -2.81 38.83 47.38
CA LEU A 434 -4.14 39.23 47.88
C LEU A 434 -5.19 39.49 46.76
N ASP A 435 -6.41 39.02 47.00
CA ASP A 435 -7.71 39.73 47.02
C ASP A 435 -7.94 41.07 46.25
N LEU A 436 -8.92 41.12 45.32
CA LEU A 436 -10.22 41.83 45.47
C LEU A 436 -11.00 42.08 44.14
N SER A 437 -12.26 41.59 44.13
CA SER A 437 -13.50 42.10 43.49
C SER A 437 -13.53 43.00 42.22
N ALA A 438 -14.40 42.59 41.27
CA ALA A 438 -15.04 43.38 40.18
C ALA A 438 -16.03 44.47 40.72
N PRO A 439 -16.85 45.26 39.95
CA PRO A 439 -17.33 45.03 38.57
C PRO A 439 -17.69 46.24 37.61
N HIS A 440 -18.05 45.88 36.37
CA HIS A 440 -19.05 46.48 35.42
C HIS A 440 -19.13 47.99 35.04
N THR A 441 -18.91 48.24 33.72
CA THR A 441 -19.62 49.21 32.81
C THR A 441 -19.53 50.74 33.05
N PRO A 442 -19.95 51.58 32.08
CA PRO A 442 -19.63 51.64 30.63
C PRO A 442 -19.13 53.06 30.22
N LEU A 443 -18.88 53.38 28.93
CA LEU A 443 -19.31 54.65 28.30
C LEU A 443 -18.89 54.84 26.82
N HIS A 444 -19.63 55.76 26.16
CA HIS A 444 -19.52 56.25 24.79
C HIS A 444 -18.19 56.91 24.39
N GLY A 445 -17.97 57.05 23.07
CA GLY A 445 -17.65 58.38 22.53
C GLY A 445 -16.90 58.50 21.20
N GLY A 446 -17.61 58.86 20.13
CA GLY A 446 -17.21 60.04 19.34
C GLY A 446 -16.51 59.87 17.97
N SER A 447 -17.29 60.12 16.91
CA SER A 447 -16.94 60.93 15.71
C SER A 447 -15.87 60.45 14.70
N SER A 448 -15.92 60.78 13.41
CA SER A 448 -17.03 61.22 12.50
C SER A 448 -16.47 61.44 11.08
N LEU A 449 -17.36 61.56 10.08
CA LEU A 449 -17.15 62.11 8.72
C LEU A 449 -16.40 61.23 7.71
N ASP A 450 -16.73 61.27 6.41
CA ASP A 450 -18.05 61.37 5.75
C ASP A 450 -17.92 61.00 4.25
N HIS A 451 -19.06 60.69 3.62
CA HIS A 451 -19.29 60.69 2.16
C HIS A 451 -18.48 59.75 1.23
N SER A 452 -18.96 59.39 0.04
CA SER A 452 -20.32 59.04 -0.41
C SER A 452 -20.23 58.30 -1.76
N SER A 453 -21.26 57.49 -2.03
CA SER A 453 -21.60 56.81 -3.29
C SER A 453 -21.32 57.55 -4.62
N ALA A 454 -20.95 56.81 -5.68
CA ALA A 454 -21.88 56.41 -6.78
C ALA A 454 -21.23 56.22 -8.18
N SER A 455 -21.87 55.32 -8.96
CA SER A 455 -22.03 55.32 -10.43
C SER A 455 -20.82 55.16 -11.39
N SER A 456 -20.89 54.08 -12.17
CA SER A 456 -20.32 53.93 -13.51
C SER A 456 -20.84 54.99 -14.50
N PRO A 457 -20.17 55.20 -15.65
CA PRO A 457 -20.70 54.55 -16.85
C PRO A 457 -19.66 53.98 -17.82
N SER A 458 -20.15 53.11 -18.71
CA SER A 458 -19.49 52.53 -19.88
C SER A 458 -19.09 53.54 -20.96
N LEU A 459 -18.07 53.23 -21.78
CA LEU A 459 -18.07 53.48 -23.24
C LEU A 459 -16.95 52.74 -23.99
N VAL A 460 -17.17 52.48 -25.28
CA VAL A 460 -16.29 51.75 -26.22
C VAL A 460 -15.67 52.72 -27.23
N PRO A 461 -14.38 52.59 -27.58
CA PRO A 461 -13.95 52.37 -28.98
C PRO A 461 -12.81 51.33 -29.06
N GLY A 462 -12.33 50.83 -30.21
CA GLY A 462 -12.58 51.13 -31.62
C GLY A 462 -11.30 50.85 -32.43
N SER A 463 -11.38 50.06 -33.49
CA SER A 463 -10.22 49.57 -34.28
C SER A 463 -9.60 50.60 -35.23
N PRO A 464 -8.31 50.43 -35.63
CA PRO A 464 -7.88 50.88 -36.96
C PRO A 464 -7.06 49.86 -37.78
N LYS A 465 -6.90 50.18 -39.07
CA LYS A 465 -6.01 49.58 -40.08
C LYS A 465 -5.15 50.74 -40.70
N ALA A 466 -4.15 50.57 -41.56
CA ALA A 466 -3.62 49.40 -42.28
C ALA A 466 -2.14 49.66 -42.71
N ASN A 467 -1.49 48.61 -43.25
CA ASN A 467 -0.38 48.67 -44.23
C ASN A 467 0.99 49.25 -43.82
N GLY A 468 2.09 48.61 -44.29
CA GLY A 468 3.44 49.20 -44.29
C GLY A 468 4.60 48.21 -44.38
N SER A 469 4.91 47.74 -45.58
CA SER A 469 6.02 46.84 -45.95
C SER A 469 7.42 47.18 -45.42
N GLY A 470 8.19 46.15 -45.02
CA GLY A 470 9.66 46.17 -44.86
C GLY A 470 10.19 44.73 -44.78
N SER A 471 11.31 44.40 -45.45
CA SER A 471 11.67 43.00 -45.75
C SER A 471 13.17 42.67 -45.63
N LEU A 472 13.44 41.39 -45.32
CA LEU A 472 14.73 40.66 -45.35
C LEU A 472 15.72 40.88 -44.17
N PRO A 473 16.59 39.88 -43.83
CA PRO A 473 16.54 38.44 -44.12
C PRO A 473 16.68 37.52 -42.88
N ALA A 474 16.57 36.21 -43.10
CA ALA A 474 16.42 35.17 -42.07
C ALA A 474 17.72 34.64 -41.44
N SER A 475 17.61 34.14 -40.21
CA SER A 475 18.39 33.00 -39.70
C SER A 475 17.39 31.99 -39.10
N GLY A 476 17.55 30.70 -39.44
CA GLY A 476 16.44 29.74 -39.37
C GLY A 476 16.24 29.09 -38.00
N SER A 477 15.09 29.32 -37.38
CA SER A 477 14.51 28.40 -36.41
C SER A 477 13.74 27.30 -37.15
N ALA A 478 14.01 26.03 -36.82
CA ALA A 478 13.27 24.91 -37.40
C ALA A 478 11.85 24.87 -36.83
N GLU A 479 10.82 24.98 -37.68
CA GLU A 479 9.42 24.88 -37.28
C GLU A 479 9.11 23.49 -36.71
N PHE A 480 8.77 23.44 -35.42
CA PHE A 480 8.10 22.29 -34.82
C PHE A 480 6.70 22.14 -35.43
N LYS A 481 6.59 21.39 -36.54
CA LYS A 481 5.29 20.99 -37.07
C LYS A 481 4.61 20.07 -36.07
N GLN A 482 3.56 20.58 -35.42
CA GLN A 482 2.61 19.78 -34.65
C GLN A 482 1.96 18.73 -35.57
N GLN A 483 2.51 17.53 -35.59
CA GLN A 483 1.79 16.34 -36.04
C GLN A 483 1.18 15.66 -34.82
N THR A 484 -0.14 15.68 -34.74
CA THR A 484 -0.96 15.02 -33.73
C THR A 484 -0.93 13.50 -33.93
N TYR A 485 0.12 12.85 -33.41
CA TYR A 485 0.18 11.39 -33.30
C TYR A 485 -0.55 10.94 -32.02
N SER A 486 -1.82 10.56 -32.18
CA SER A 486 -2.61 9.90 -31.13
C SER A 486 -2.15 8.45 -30.99
N SER A 487 -1.65 8.07 -29.82
CA SER A 487 -1.22 6.69 -29.51
C SER A 487 -2.43 5.76 -29.35
N ALA A 488 -2.51 4.69 -30.13
CA ALA A 488 -3.67 3.79 -30.21
C ALA A 488 -4.03 3.02 -28.92
N LEU A 489 -3.21 3.07 -27.86
CA LEU A 489 -3.57 2.57 -26.52
C LEU A 489 -3.71 3.61 -25.42
N SER A 490 -3.59 4.90 -25.74
CA SER A 490 -4.24 5.95 -24.96
C SER A 490 -5.72 6.13 -25.37
N GLU A 491 -6.19 5.43 -26.42
CA GLU A 491 -7.53 5.65 -26.98
C GLU A 491 -8.67 4.89 -26.28
N LYS A 492 -8.39 3.97 -25.35
CA LYS A 492 -9.37 3.50 -24.36
C LYS A 492 -9.56 4.50 -23.21
N LEU A 493 -9.86 5.75 -23.58
CA LEU A 493 -10.48 6.75 -22.72
C LEU A 493 -11.97 6.39 -22.62
N SER A 494 -12.31 5.60 -21.60
CA SER A 494 -13.37 4.59 -21.72
C SER A 494 -14.80 5.03 -21.35
N TRP A 495 -15.03 6.34 -21.36
CA TRP A 495 -16.28 7.02 -20.98
C TRP A 495 -16.78 7.90 -22.14
N ARG A 496 -16.48 7.47 -23.37
CA ARG A 496 -16.49 8.29 -24.59
C ARG A 496 -17.74 8.17 -25.45
N LEU A 497 -18.85 7.59 -25.00
CA LEU A 497 -20.10 7.57 -25.79
C LEU A 497 -21.15 8.48 -25.16
N ASP A 498 -21.77 9.34 -25.97
CA ASP A 498 -22.85 10.20 -25.53
C ASP A 498 -24.24 9.60 -25.75
N SER A 499 -25.24 10.35 -25.27
CA SER A 499 -26.68 10.21 -25.47
C SER A 499 -27.16 9.93 -26.91
N HIS A 500 -26.28 10.03 -27.91
CA HIS A 500 -26.56 9.79 -29.32
C HIS A 500 -25.57 8.80 -29.95
N GLY A 501 -24.90 7.98 -29.14
CA GLY A 501 -23.94 6.96 -29.58
C GLY A 501 -22.68 7.53 -30.23
N LYS A 502 -22.36 8.81 -30.02
CA LYS A 502 -21.19 9.46 -30.63
C LYS A 502 -20.02 9.55 -29.67
N ALA A 503 -18.82 9.50 -30.26
CA ALA A 503 -17.57 9.74 -29.57
C ALA A 503 -17.54 11.13 -28.91
N ILE A 504 -17.62 11.18 -27.58
CA ILE A 504 -17.43 12.38 -26.76
C ILE A 504 -15.99 12.85 -26.93
N SER A 505 -15.80 13.85 -27.80
CA SER A 505 -14.54 14.58 -27.90
C SER A 505 -14.36 15.53 -26.71
N PRO A 506 -13.12 15.85 -26.30
CA PRO A 506 -12.86 16.87 -25.28
C PRO A 506 -13.55 18.22 -25.57
N ASP A 507 -13.62 18.62 -26.84
CA ASP A 507 -14.34 19.83 -27.26
C ASP A 507 -15.85 19.73 -27.12
N SER A 508 -16.44 18.54 -27.26
CA SER A 508 -17.87 18.33 -27.00
C SER A 508 -18.20 18.39 -25.50
N ILE A 509 -17.32 17.89 -24.62
CA ILE A 509 -17.42 18.09 -23.16
C ILE A 509 -17.33 19.58 -22.84
N LYS A 510 -16.31 20.27 -23.38
CA LYS A 510 -16.10 21.71 -23.18
C LYS A 510 -17.31 22.52 -23.66
N LYS A 511 -17.90 22.17 -24.81
CA LYS A 511 -19.14 22.77 -25.33
C LYS A 511 -20.38 22.42 -24.51
N ARG A 512 -20.51 21.21 -23.95
CA ARG A 512 -21.62 20.83 -23.04
C ARG A 512 -21.50 21.54 -21.69
N GLY A 513 -20.31 21.65 -21.09
CA GLY A 513 -20.05 22.45 -19.89
C GLY A 513 -20.29 23.95 -20.09
N LEU A 514 -19.90 24.51 -21.25
CA LEU A 514 -20.26 25.88 -21.64
C LEU A 514 -21.77 26.08 -21.88
N LYS A 515 -22.52 25.01 -22.19
CA LYS A 515 -23.99 25.02 -22.21
C LYS A 515 -24.61 24.84 -20.81
N ALA A 516 -23.97 24.12 -19.88
CA ALA A 516 -24.45 23.96 -18.51
C ALA A 516 -24.67 25.30 -17.80
N ALA A 517 -23.78 26.27 -18.01
CA ALA A 517 -23.96 27.65 -17.54
C ALA A 517 -25.24 28.34 -18.06
N ARG A 518 -25.85 27.85 -19.16
CA ARG A 518 -27.14 28.33 -19.69
C ARG A 518 -28.35 27.61 -19.08
N TYR A 519 -28.18 26.43 -18.48
CA TYR A 519 -29.26 25.59 -17.98
C TYR A 519 -29.69 25.90 -16.53
N HIS A 520 -29.03 26.82 -15.82
CA HIS A 520 -29.51 27.28 -14.50
C HIS A 520 -30.92 27.90 -14.49
N LYS A 521 -31.52 28.20 -15.66
CA LYS A 521 -32.90 28.69 -15.79
C LYS A 521 -33.96 27.58 -16.00
N THR A 522 -33.57 26.33 -16.26
CA THR A 522 -34.55 25.28 -16.69
C THR A 522 -35.23 24.56 -15.53
N SER A 523 -34.65 24.50 -14.34
CA SER A 523 -35.21 23.73 -13.22
C SER A 523 -36.56 24.26 -12.73
N ILE A 524 -36.74 25.60 -12.67
CA ILE A 524 -38.02 26.23 -12.30
C ILE A 524 -39.07 25.96 -13.38
N ASP A 525 -38.72 26.11 -14.66
CA ASP A 525 -39.64 25.87 -15.78
C ASP A 525 -40.07 24.39 -15.85
N ALA A 526 -39.16 23.45 -15.59
CA ALA A 526 -39.45 22.03 -15.52
C ALA A 526 -40.34 21.63 -14.32
N LEU A 527 -40.25 22.35 -13.19
CA LEU A 527 -41.15 22.18 -12.05
C LEU A 527 -42.56 22.71 -12.35
N LEU A 528 -42.67 23.81 -13.10
CA LEU A 528 -43.94 24.37 -13.55
C LEU A 528 -44.61 23.55 -14.67
N HIS A 529 -43.81 22.90 -15.51
CA HIS A 529 -44.27 22.14 -16.69
C HIS A 529 -43.75 20.67 -16.68
N PRO A 530 -44.18 19.82 -15.73
CA PRO A 530 -43.69 18.44 -15.62
C PRO A 530 -44.17 17.57 -16.79
N ARG A 531 -43.24 17.13 -17.65
CA ARG A 531 -43.52 16.30 -18.85
C ARG A 531 -44.12 14.92 -18.53
N HIS A 532 -43.74 14.32 -17.41
CA HIS A 532 -44.20 13.00 -16.96
C HIS A 532 -44.44 13.02 -15.45
N GLN A 533 -45.70 12.89 -15.02
CA GLN A 533 -46.07 12.89 -13.60
C GLN A 533 -45.82 11.52 -12.96
N GLY A 534 -45.36 11.51 -11.70
CA GLY A 534 -45.21 10.30 -10.86
C GLY A 534 -44.03 9.37 -11.19
N ALA A 535 -43.43 9.44 -12.38
CA ALA A 535 -42.35 8.56 -12.79
C ALA A 535 -40.95 9.01 -12.31
N THR A 536 -40.06 8.05 -12.04
CA THR A 536 -38.72 8.26 -11.45
C THR A 536 -37.62 7.62 -12.30
N PRO A 537 -37.26 8.21 -13.46
CA PRO A 537 -36.46 7.54 -14.48
C PRO A 537 -35.05 7.13 -14.01
N TYR A 538 -34.38 7.96 -13.20
CA TYR A 538 -33.08 7.61 -12.60
C TYR A 538 -33.17 6.38 -11.69
N ARG A 539 -34.29 6.19 -10.95
CA ARG A 539 -34.48 5.03 -10.08
C ARG A 539 -34.71 3.73 -10.84
N ILE A 540 -35.32 3.82 -12.03
CA ILE A 540 -35.51 2.69 -12.94
C ILE A 540 -34.15 2.28 -13.52
N VAL A 541 -33.39 3.22 -14.09
CA VAL A 541 -32.05 2.96 -14.64
C VAL A 541 -31.10 2.43 -13.56
N LEU A 542 -31.04 3.05 -12.38
CA LEU A 542 -30.25 2.52 -11.26
C LEU A 542 -30.78 1.20 -10.69
N GLY A 543 -32.06 0.87 -10.91
CA GLY A 543 -32.65 -0.43 -10.58
C GLY A 543 -32.08 -1.56 -11.42
N ASP A 544 -31.98 -1.36 -12.74
CA ASP A 544 -31.30 -2.29 -13.66
C ASP A 544 -29.81 -2.41 -13.34
N VAL A 545 -29.12 -1.27 -13.14
CA VAL A 545 -27.69 -1.27 -12.72
C VAL A 545 -27.47 -2.09 -11.46
N ARG A 546 -28.36 -1.93 -10.46
CA ARG A 546 -28.34 -2.72 -9.23
C ARG A 546 -28.55 -4.21 -9.50
N GLN A 547 -29.53 -4.58 -10.33
CA GLN A 547 -29.81 -6.00 -10.62
C GLN A 547 -28.61 -6.67 -11.32
N LYS A 548 -28.00 -5.99 -12.29
CA LYS A 548 -26.78 -6.45 -12.97
C LYS A 548 -25.59 -6.57 -12.03
N LEU A 549 -25.45 -5.69 -11.04
CA LEU A 549 -24.45 -5.82 -9.97
C LEU A 549 -24.72 -7.03 -9.05
N VAL A 550 -25.98 -7.30 -8.70
CA VAL A 550 -26.37 -8.52 -7.95
C VAL A 550 -26.03 -9.78 -8.74
N ASN A 551 -26.38 -9.83 -10.03
CA ASN A 551 -26.05 -10.94 -10.92
C ASN A 551 -24.53 -11.12 -11.06
N THR A 552 -23.77 -10.02 -11.21
CA THR A 552 -22.30 -10.03 -11.25
C THR A 552 -21.71 -10.61 -9.97
N ARG A 553 -22.23 -10.21 -8.78
CA ARG A 553 -21.77 -10.72 -7.49
C ARG A 553 -22.06 -12.22 -7.35
N LYS A 554 -23.30 -12.64 -7.65
CA LYS A 554 -23.74 -14.04 -7.64
C LYS A 554 -22.90 -14.90 -8.60
N ARG A 555 -22.63 -14.43 -9.81
CA ARG A 555 -21.75 -15.12 -10.79
C ARG A 555 -20.36 -15.39 -10.20
N MET A 556 -19.80 -14.47 -9.43
CA MET A 556 -18.51 -14.70 -8.73
C MET A 556 -18.66 -15.65 -7.53
N GLU A 557 -19.79 -15.61 -6.80
CA GLU A 557 -20.10 -16.56 -5.72
C GLU A 557 -20.19 -18.00 -6.25
N ASP A 558 -20.90 -18.22 -7.35
CA ASP A 558 -21.03 -19.50 -8.04
C ASP A 558 -19.64 -20.04 -8.47
N ILE A 559 -18.84 -19.22 -9.17
CA ILE A 559 -17.47 -19.58 -9.59
C ILE A 559 -16.58 -19.93 -8.40
N LEU A 560 -16.63 -19.14 -7.31
CA LEU A 560 -15.83 -19.39 -6.11
C LEU A 560 -16.30 -20.64 -5.35
N GLY A 561 -17.59 -20.98 -5.44
CA GLY A 561 -18.18 -22.22 -4.94
C GLY A 561 -17.92 -23.45 -5.82
N GLY A 562 -17.35 -23.28 -7.02
CA GLY A 562 -17.15 -24.36 -8.00
C GLY A 562 -18.42 -24.77 -8.76
N LEU A 563 -19.45 -23.92 -8.74
CA LEU A 563 -20.67 -24.07 -9.51
C LEU A 563 -20.51 -23.43 -10.90
N GLN A 564 -21.27 -23.91 -11.87
CA GLN A 564 -21.44 -23.21 -13.14
C GLN A 564 -22.46 -22.08 -12.94
N PRO A 565 -22.11 -20.82 -13.24
CA PRO A 565 -23.07 -19.72 -13.13
C PRO A 565 -24.22 -19.84 -14.12
N ASN A 566 -25.31 -19.12 -13.85
CA ASN A 566 -26.31 -18.87 -14.87
C ASN A 566 -25.74 -17.95 -15.96
N ASP A 567 -25.87 -18.35 -17.22
CA ASP A 567 -25.45 -17.54 -18.39
C ASP A 567 -26.61 -16.73 -19.00
N ASP A 568 -27.86 -16.98 -18.59
CA ASP A 568 -29.02 -16.18 -18.98
C ASP A 568 -29.15 -14.87 -18.15
N ASP A 569 -28.46 -14.77 -17.00
CA ASP A 569 -28.48 -13.59 -16.13
C ASP A 569 -27.60 -12.46 -16.71
N GLU A 570 -28.15 -11.29 -17.06
CA GLU A 570 -27.33 -10.13 -17.48
C GLU A 570 -26.38 -9.64 -16.36
N TRP A 571 -25.10 -9.41 -16.68
CA TRP A 571 -24.05 -9.07 -15.71
C TRP A 571 -22.98 -8.14 -16.31
N TYR A 572 -22.17 -7.51 -15.46
CA TYR A 572 -21.10 -6.60 -15.89
C TYR A 572 -19.77 -7.32 -16.09
N GLU A 573 -19.40 -7.56 -17.36
CA GLU A 573 -18.08 -8.05 -17.74
C GLU A 573 -17.00 -6.95 -17.64
N THR A 574 -17.29 -5.76 -18.15
CA THR A 574 -16.32 -4.64 -18.27
C THR A 574 -16.70 -3.43 -17.44
N THR A 575 -15.70 -2.68 -16.98
CA THR A 575 -15.87 -1.42 -16.25
C THR A 575 -16.69 -0.39 -17.05
N ASP A 576 -16.54 -0.36 -18.38
CA ASP A 576 -17.22 0.58 -19.27
C ASP A 576 -18.74 0.33 -19.34
N ALA A 577 -19.16 -0.93 -19.31
CA ALA A 577 -20.58 -1.30 -19.29
C ALA A 577 -21.30 -0.80 -18.02
N LEU A 578 -20.61 -0.80 -16.87
CA LEU A 578 -21.12 -0.19 -15.63
C LEU A 578 -21.04 1.34 -15.66
N ALA A 579 -20.02 1.91 -16.31
CA ALA A 579 -19.82 3.35 -16.39
C ALA A 579 -20.91 4.05 -17.22
N GLN A 580 -21.32 3.45 -18.34
CA GLN A 580 -22.28 4.03 -19.29
C GLN A 580 -23.59 4.54 -18.64
N PRO A 581 -24.42 3.70 -17.97
CA PRO A 581 -25.67 4.17 -17.37
C PRO A 581 -25.47 5.19 -16.24
N LEU A 582 -24.34 5.10 -15.51
CA LEU A 582 -23.99 6.08 -14.47
C LEU A 582 -23.62 7.45 -15.07
N LEU A 583 -22.93 7.46 -16.21
CA LEU A 583 -22.60 8.69 -16.96
C LEU A 583 -23.83 9.33 -17.59
N SER A 584 -24.75 8.55 -18.16
CA SER A 584 -26.02 9.07 -18.69
C SER A 584 -26.86 9.73 -17.58
N CYS A 585 -26.95 9.09 -16.40
CA CYS A 585 -27.53 9.72 -15.21
C CYS A 585 -26.83 11.05 -14.84
N TYR A 586 -25.49 11.07 -14.83
CA TYR A 586 -24.70 12.26 -14.45
C TYR A 586 -24.92 13.43 -15.42
N TRP A 587 -24.84 13.19 -16.74
CA TRP A 587 -25.05 14.24 -17.74
C TRP A 587 -26.50 14.71 -17.80
N SER A 588 -27.46 13.78 -17.65
CA SER A 588 -28.89 14.12 -17.57
C SER A 588 -29.18 15.06 -16.40
N LEU A 589 -28.60 14.84 -15.22
CA LEU A 589 -28.75 15.76 -14.08
C LEU A 589 -28.19 17.16 -14.39
N TRP A 590 -27.07 17.26 -15.11
CA TRP A 590 -26.51 18.56 -15.56
C TRP A 590 -27.40 19.26 -16.59
N GLU A 591 -27.94 18.54 -17.58
CA GLU A 591 -28.85 19.09 -18.59
C GLU A 591 -30.19 19.55 -17.98
N CYS A 592 -30.66 18.84 -16.94
CA CYS A 592 -31.86 19.15 -16.16
C CYS A 592 -31.64 20.16 -15.02
N GLY A 593 -30.51 20.90 -14.99
CA GLY A 593 -30.24 21.95 -14.00
C GLY A 593 -29.98 21.45 -12.57
N SER A 594 -29.80 20.14 -12.39
CA SER A 594 -29.54 19.44 -11.11
C SER A 594 -28.06 19.06 -10.93
N GLY A 595 -27.14 19.76 -11.59
CA GLY A 595 -25.70 19.43 -11.60
C GLY A 595 -25.04 19.34 -10.22
N ILE A 596 -25.52 20.11 -9.23
CA ILE A 596 -25.04 20.04 -7.84
C ILE A 596 -25.28 18.63 -7.23
N VAL A 597 -26.35 17.95 -7.62
CA VAL A 597 -26.65 16.57 -7.20
C VAL A 597 -25.71 15.57 -7.91
N ALA A 598 -25.43 15.80 -9.20
CA ALA A 598 -24.49 14.99 -9.99
C ALA A 598 -23.07 15.05 -9.42
N GLU A 599 -22.63 16.24 -9.02
CA GLU A 599 -21.36 16.52 -8.33
C GLU A 599 -21.25 15.90 -6.93
N GLY A 600 -22.32 15.31 -6.39
CA GLY A 600 -22.35 14.59 -5.12
C GLY A 600 -21.85 13.14 -5.24
N ARG A 601 -22.57 12.21 -4.61
CA ARG A 601 -22.21 10.78 -4.53
C ARG A 601 -22.03 10.11 -5.90
N LEU A 602 -22.76 10.55 -6.92
CA LEU A 602 -22.66 9.99 -8.28
C LEU A 602 -21.27 10.25 -8.89
N LEU A 603 -20.71 11.46 -8.72
CA LEU A 603 -19.35 11.75 -9.14
C LEU A 603 -18.31 10.95 -8.33
N ASP A 604 -18.53 10.75 -7.03
CA ASP A 604 -17.64 9.92 -6.21
C ASP A 604 -17.68 8.45 -6.66
N LEU A 605 -18.84 7.94 -7.06
CA LEU A 605 -19.00 6.61 -7.66
C LEU A 605 -18.26 6.49 -9.00
N LEU A 606 -18.41 7.46 -9.90
CA LEU A 606 -17.70 7.51 -11.19
C LEU A 606 -16.17 7.60 -11.00
N ARG A 607 -15.70 8.38 -10.02
CA ARG A 607 -14.28 8.49 -9.65
C ARG A 607 -13.72 7.19 -9.09
N ARG A 608 -14.47 6.48 -8.23
CA ARG A 608 -14.12 5.12 -7.79
C ARG A 608 -14.07 4.16 -8.98
N LEU A 609 -15.00 4.25 -9.91
CA LEU A 609 -15.03 3.39 -11.09
C LEU A 609 -13.81 3.61 -12.01
N SER A 610 -13.37 4.86 -12.19
CA SER A 610 -12.13 5.18 -12.92
C SER A 610 -10.87 4.64 -12.22
N CYS A 611 -10.76 4.78 -10.89
CA CYS A 611 -9.57 4.40 -10.14
C CYS A 611 -9.45 2.88 -9.88
N PHE A 612 -10.58 2.22 -9.59
CA PHE A 612 -10.64 0.82 -9.13
C PHE A 612 -11.16 -0.15 -10.20
N GLY A 613 -12.09 0.28 -11.05
CA GLY A 613 -12.80 -0.57 -12.00
C GLY A 613 -13.47 -1.80 -11.35
N LEU A 614 -13.87 -2.76 -12.18
CA LEU A 614 -14.43 -4.04 -11.68
C LEU A 614 -13.38 -4.97 -11.04
N GLY A 615 -12.09 -4.66 -11.12
CA GLY A 615 -11.01 -5.45 -10.54
C GLY A 615 -10.55 -5.01 -9.15
N LEU A 616 -10.97 -3.83 -8.68
CA LEU A 616 -10.45 -3.06 -7.54
C LEU A 616 -8.96 -2.72 -7.57
N MET A 617 -8.09 -3.73 -7.62
CA MET A 617 -6.66 -3.58 -7.78
C MET A 617 -6.20 -4.59 -8.81
N LYS A 618 -5.78 -4.12 -9.99
CA LYS A 618 -5.34 -5.02 -11.06
C LYS A 618 -4.08 -5.76 -10.61
N MET A 619 -4.07 -7.07 -10.81
CA MET A 619 -3.03 -7.96 -10.29
C MET A 619 -1.87 -8.07 -11.27
N ASP A 620 -0.65 -7.94 -10.78
CA ASP A 620 0.55 -8.31 -11.53
C ASP A 620 0.83 -9.81 -11.36
N LEU A 621 1.21 -10.45 -12.45
CA LEU A 621 1.83 -11.77 -12.43
C LEU A 621 3.33 -11.59 -12.39
N ARG A 622 4.06 -12.40 -11.61
CA ARG A 622 5.54 -12.34 -11.55
C ARG A 622 6.15 -13.73 -11.47
N GLN A 623 7.10 -14.04 -12.34
CA GLN A 623 7.82 -15.32 -12.39
C GLN A 623 9.27 -15.12 -12.87
N GLU A 624 10.18 -16.02 -12.49
CA GLU A 624 11.60 -15.98 -12.91
C GLU A 624 11.83 -16.48 -14.35
N SER A 625 12.79 -15.83 -15.05
CA SER A 625 13.20 -16.08 -16.45
C SER A 625 13.62 -17.53 -16.76
N SER A 626 14.26 -18.19 -15.79
CA SER A 626 14.60 -19.63 -15.81
C SER A 626 13.37 -20.48 -16.14
N ARG A 627 12.23 -20.21 -15.51
CA ARG A 627 11.00 -21.00 -15.67
C ARG A 627 10.34 -20.82 -17.03
N HIS A 628 10.56 -19.67 -17.68
CA HIS A 628 10.15 -19.46 -19.08
C HIS A 628 11.09 -20.19 -20.04
N THR A 629 12.39 -20.13 -19.78
CA THR A 629 13.43 -20.88 -20.52
C THR A 629 13.15 -22.38 -20.48
N ASP A 630 12.85 -22.94 -19.29
CA ASP A 630 12.51 -24.37 -19.13
C ASP A 630 11.23 -24.77 -19.89
N ALA A 631 10.21 -23.90 -19.92
CA ALA A 631 8.99 -24.14 -20.66
C ALA A 631 9.23 -24.16 -22.19
N VAL A 632 10.00 -23.19 -22.72
CA VAL A 632 10.38 -23.16 -24.14
C VAL A 632 11.31 -24.33 -24.49
N ALA A 633 12.23 -24.71 -23.59
CA ALA A 633 13.10 -25.88 -23.73
C ALA A 633 12.34 -27.20 -23.72
N ALA A 634 11.25 -27.31 -22.95
CA ALA A 634 10.36 -28.47 -23.01
C ALA A 634 9.67 -28.57 -24.38
N VAL A 635 9.15 -27.45 -24.91
CA VAL A 635 8.45 -27.39 -26.20
C VAL A 635 9.39 -27.73 -27.36
N THR A 636 10.58 -27.09 -27.41
CA THR A 636 11.58 -27.34 -28.46
C THR A 636 12.08 -28.79 -28.46
N ARG A 637 12.36 -29.38 -27.30
CA ARG A 637 12.73 -30.80 -27.18
C ARG A 637 11.63 -31.74 -27.63
N TYR A 638 10.37 -31.49 -27.23
CA TYR A 638 9.22 -32.31 -27.65
C TYR A 638 8.97 -32.27 -29.16
N LEU A 639 9.20 -31.12 -29.79
CA LEU A 639 9.08 -30.94 -31.24
C LEU A 639 10.31 -31.43 -32.03
N GLY A 640 11.36 -31.94 -31.36
CA GLY A 640 12.59 -32.40 -32.01
C GLY A 640 13.49 -31.28 -32.56
N LEU A 641 13.32 -30.04 -32.08
CA LEU A 641 14.04 -28.85 -32.56
C LEU A 641 15.40 -28.64 -31.86
N GLY A 642 15.67 -29.38 -30.79
CA GLY A 642 16.85 -29.22 -29.94
C GLY A 642 16.49 -28.76 -28.53
N ASP A 643 17.49 -28.27 -27.78
CA ASP A 643 17.30 -27.73 -26.43
C ASP A 643 17.56 -26.21 -26.41
N TYR A 644 16.49 -25.43 -26.32
CA TYR A 644 16.53 -23.96 -26.22
C TYR A 644 17.46 -23.45 -25.11
N SER A 645 17.59 -24.20 -24.00
CA SER A 645 18.45 -23.81 -22.88
C SER A 645 19.94 -23.79 -23.27
N ALA A 646 20.35 -24.59 -24.26
CA ALA A 646 21.73 -24.67 -24.75
C ALA A 646 22.05 -23.67 -25.88
N TRP A 647 21.04 -23.01 -26.46
CA TRP A 647 21.24 -22.05 -27.56
C TRP A 647 21.83 -20.72 -27.08
N SER A 648 22.62 -20.08 -27.95
CA SER A 648 23.10 -18.71 -27.75
C SER A 648 21.97 -17.68 -27.86
N GLU A 649 22.19 -16.47 -27.32
CA GLU A 649 21.18 -15.41 -27.31
C GLU A 649 20.67 -15.06 -28.73
N GLU A 650 21.55 -15.03 -29.73
CA GLU A 650 21.16 -14.71 -31.10
C GLU A 650 20.38 -15.85 -31.78
N GLU A 651 20.69 -17.11 -31.49
CA GLU A 651 19.87 -18.26 -31.92
C GLU A 651 18.47 -18.23 -31.27
N ARG A 652 18.42 -17.92 -29.95
CA ARG A 652 17.16 -17.74 -29.22
C ARG A 652 16.32 -16.61 -29.82
N ILE A 653 16.88 -15.42 -30.02
CA ILE A 653 16.18 -14.28 -30.62
C ILE A 653 15.67 -14.63 -32.02
N ALA A 654 16.52 -15.21 -32.88
CA ALA A 654 16.14 -15.55 -34.26
C ALA A 654 14.96 -16.53 -34.30
N TRP A 655 15.02 -17.61 -33.51
CA TRP A 655 13.94 -18.60 -33.44
C TRP A 655 12.67 -18.03 -32.81
N LEU A 656 12.78 -17.28 -31.71
CA LEU A 656 11.62 -16.64 -31.06
C LEU A 656 10.90 -15.69 -32.00
N VAL A 657 11.63 -14.82 -32.72
CA VAL A 657 11.02 -13.88 -33.68
C VAL A 657 10.35 -14.62 -34.82
N GLN A 658 10.99 -15.66 -35.38
CA GLN A 658 10.38 -16.52 -36.41
C GLN A 658 9.07 -17.16 -35.93
N GLU A 659 9.06 -17.76 -34.74
CA GLU A 659 7.84 -18.37 -34.19
C GLU A 659 6.78 -17.33 -33.81
N LEU A 660 7.18 -16.13 -33.36
CA LEU A 660 6.28 -15.01 -33.05
C LEU A 660 5.64 -14.36 -34.30
N GLU A 661 6.28 -14.46 -35.47
CA GLU A 661 5.71 -14.09 -36.77
C GLU A 661 4.83 -15.19 -37.37
N SER A 662 5.07 -16.45 -36.99
CA SER A 662 4.25 -17.60 -37.38
C SER A 662 2.80 -17.48 -36.91
N LYS A 663 1.87 -17.94 -37.75
CA LYS A 663 0.43 -18.09 -37.41
C LYS A 663 0.07 -19.51 -36.96
N ARG A 664 1.02 -20.43 -36.99
CA ARG A 664 0.84 -21.83 -36.58
C ARG A 664 0.92 -21.91 -35.05
N PRO A 665 -0.03 -22.57 -34.35
CA PRO A 665 0.13 -22.91 -32.95
C PRO A 665 1.35 -23.81 -32.74
N LEU A 666 2.19 -23.46 -31.77
CA LEU A 666 3.45 -24.12 -31.47
C LEU A 666 3.26 -25.26 -30.46
N VAL A 667 2.48 -25.04 -29.40
CA VAL A 667 2.34 -25.99 -28.28
C VAL A 667 1.25 -27.04 -28.57
N PRO A 668 1.58 -28.34 -28.71
CA PRO A 668 0.57 -29.37 -28.95
C PRO A 668 -0.27 -29.65 -27.69
N PRO A 669 -1.62 -29.75 -27.76
CA PRO A 669 -2.46 -30.00 -26.59
C PRO A 669 -2.19 -31.34 -25.86
N SER A 670 -1.55 -32.29 -26.53
CA SER A 670 -1.17 -33.60 -25.97
C SER A 670 0.28 -33.66 -25.46
N MET A 671 1.01 -32.54 -25.48
CA MET A 671 2.40 -32.50 -25.02
C MET A 671 2.49 -32.82 -23.52
N PRO A 672 3.31 -33.79 -23.10
CA PRO A 672 3.58 -34.03 -21.69
C PRO A 672 4.39 -32.87 -21.11
N MET A 673 3.94 -32.34 -19.97
CA MET A 673 4.60 -31.25 -19.24
C MET A 673 4.94 -31.73 -17.82
N SER A 674 6.07 -31.31 -17.28
CA SER A 674 6.29 -31.38 -15.83
C SER A 674 5.35 -30.41 -15.11
N ASP A 675 5.09 -30.65 -13.82
CA ASP A 675 4.25 -29.76 -13.01
C ASP A 675 4.73 -28.30 -13.07
N GLU A 676 6.05 -28.10 -13.15
CA GLU A 676 6.66 -26.77 -13.22
C GLU A 676 6.42 -26.03 -14.54
N VAL A 677 6.44 -26.73 -15.67
CA VAL A 677 6.13 -26.19 -17.00
C VAL A 677 4.61 -26.00 -17.15
N LYS A 678 3.83 -26.96 -16.64
CA LYS A 678 2.36 -26.91 -16.62
C LYS A 678 1.86 -25.68 -15.86
N GLU A 679 2.40 -25.39 -14.67
CA GLU A 679 2.04 -24.17 -13.93
C GLU A 679 2.35 -22.87 -14.69
N VAL A 680 3.44 -22.80 -15.47
CA VAL A 680 3.73 -21.62 -16.30
C VAL A 680 2.66 -21.44 -17.38
N MET A 681 2.29 -22.51 -18.09
CA MET A 681 1.26 -22.48 -19.13
C MET A 681 -0.14 -22.20 -18.56
N ASP A 682 -0.53 -22.88 -17.48
CA ASP A 682 -1.82 -22.68 -16.81
C ASP A 682 -1.96 -21.25 -16.27
N THR A 683 -0.87 -20.64 -15.79
CA THR A 683 -0.86 -19.24 -15.32
C THR A 683 -1.20 -18.27 -16.43
N LEU A 684 -0.55 -18.43 -17.59
CA LEU A 684 -0.80 -17.58 -18.76
C LEU A 684 -2.18 -17.85 -19.37
N LYS A 685 -2.68 -19.09 -19.27
CA LYS A 685 -4.05 -19.46 -19.66
C LYS A 685 -5.07 -18.75 -18.76
N VAL A 686 -4.94 -18.85 -17.43
CA VAL A 686 -5.78 -18.14 -16.47
C VAL A 686 -5.73 -16.63 -16.70
N ALA A 687 -4.56 -16.06 -17.01
CA ALA A 687 -4.44 -14.64 -17.33
C ALA A 687 -5.29 -14.25 -18.55
N ALA A 688 -5.24 -15.05 -19.62
CA ALA A 688 -6.06 -14.88 -20.82
C ALA A 688 -7.56 -15.12 -20.57
N GLU A 689 -7.91 -15.99 -19.61
CA GLU A 689 -9.30 -16.26 -19.22
C GLU A 689 -9.92 -15.13 -18.41
N VAL A 690 -9.25 -14.61 -17.37
CA VAL A 690 -9.78 -13.52 -16.51
C VAL A 690 -9.64 -12.14 -17.14
N GLY A 691 -8.68 -11.96 -18.05
CA GLY A 691 -8.56 -10.78 -18.89
C GLY A 691 -7.98 -9.51 -18.22
N PRO A 692 -7.87 -8.41 -19.00
CA PRO A 692 -7.18 -7.18 -18.59
C PRO A 692 -7.96 -6.32 -17.58
N GLU A 693 -9.18 -6.71 -17.20
CA GLU A 693 -9.92 -6.09 -16.08
C GLU A 693 -9.36 -6.52 -14.73
N SER A 694 -8.77 -7.73 -14.66
CA SER A 694 -8.21 -8.29 -13.43
C SER A 694 -6.68 -8.38 -13.42
N ILE A 695 -6.01 -8.45 -14.59
CA ILE A 695 -4.54 -8.52 -14.69
C ILE A 695 -3.98 -7.21 -15.28
N SER A 696 -2.88 -6.70 -14.71
CA SER A 696 -2.19 -5.48 -15.17
C SER A 696 -0.97 -5.80 -16.05
N ALA A 697 0.06 -6.44 -15.48
CA ALA A 697 1.32 -6.75 -16.15
C ALA A 697 1.85 -8.15 -15.80
N TYR A 698 2.83 -8.62 -16.59
CA TYR A 698 3.63 -9.81 -16.34
C TYR A 698 5.09 -9.41 -16.13
N VAL A 699 5.57 -9.51 -14.89
CA VAL A 699 6.94 -9.19 -14.48
C VAL A 699 7.83 -10.42 -14.60
N ILE A 700 9.00 -10.27 -15.22
CA ILE A 700 10.01 -11.33 -15.35
C ILE A 700 11.14 -11.06 -14.35
N SER A 701 11.18 -11.81 -13.24
CA SER A 701 12.32 -11.78 -12.31
C SER A 701 13.58 -12.33 -12.97
N MET A 702 14.74 -11.85 -12.52
CA MET A 702 16.06 -12.24 -13.05
C MET A 702 16.10 -12.12 -14.59
N ALA A 703 15.54 -11.03 -15.13
CA ALA A 703 15.65 -10.73 -16.55
C ALA A 703 17.05 -10.20 -16.86
N THR A 704 17.69 -10.78 -17.88
CA THR A 704 19.11 -10.54 -18.20
C THR A 704 19.31 -10.15 -19.67
N ARG A 705 18.45 -10.64 -20.57
CA ARG A 705 18.60 -10.50 -22.04
C ARG A 705 17.26 -10.20 -22.73
N ALA A 706 17.31 -10.00 -24.05
CA ALA A 706 16.11 -9.72 -24.84
C ALA A 706 15.25 -10.98 -25.07
N SER A 707 15.88 -12.16 -25.17
CA SER A 707 15.18 -13.44 -25.30
C SER A 707 14.25 -13.75 -24.12
N ASP A 708 14.56 -13.29 -22.90
CA ASP A 708 13.69 -13.46 -21.71
C ASP A 708 12.29 -12.85 -21.94
N VAL A 709 12.22 -11.63 -22.49
CA VAL A 709 10.96 -10.95 -22.80
C VAL A 709 10.23 -11.64 -23.95
N LEU A 710 10.95 -12.00 -25.02
CA LEU A 710 10.38 -12.67 -26.19
C LEU A 710 9.84 -14.07 -25.87
N ALA A 711 10.46 -14.81 -24.96
CA ALA A 711 9.99 -16.11 -24.49
C ALA A 711 8.61 -15.98 -23.82
N VAL A 712 8.43 -14.97 -22.96
CA VAL A 712 7.12 -14.71 -22.33
C VAL A 712 6.08 -14.24 -23.35
N GLU A 713 6.44 -13.39 -24.31
CA GLU A 713 5.54 -13.00 -25.41
C GLU A 713 5.06 -14.21 -26.23
N LEU A 714 5.94 -15.18 -26.50
CA LEU A 714 5.60 -16.43 -27.18
C LEU A 714 4.65 -17.29 -26.34
N LEU A 715 5.03 -17.60 -25.09
CA LEU A 715 4.22 -18.43 -24.19
C LEU A 715 2.83 -17.82 -23.94
N LYS A 716 2.75 -16.49 -23.79
CA LYS A 716 1.50 -15.71 -23.66
C LYS A 716 0.59 -15.89 -24.88
N ARG A 717 1.14 -15.83 -26.09
CA ARG A 717 0.36 -16.05 -27.32
C ARG A 717 -0.19 -17.48 -27.37
N GLU A 718 0.65 -18.47 -27.09
CA GLU A 718 0.26 -19.89 -27.12
C GLU A 718 -0.83 -20.18 -26.07
N ALA A 719 -0.68 -19.66 -24.85
CA ALA A 719 -1.69 -19.80 -23.80
C ALA A 719 -3.02 -19.11 -24.15
N TRP A 720 -2.99 -17.95 -24.82
CA TRP A 720 -4.21 -17.30 -25.33
C TRP A 720 -4.90 -18.13 -26.41
N LEU A 721 -4.16 -18.76 -27.33
CA LEU A 721 -4.73 -19.66 -28.34
C LEU A 721 -5.43 -20.87 -27.70
N VAL A 722 -4.85 -21.44 -26.63
CA VAL A 722 -5.48 -22.52 -25.84
C VAL A 722 -6.75 -22.03 -25.15
N ALA A 723 -6.72 -20.89 -24.46
CA ALA A 723 -7.89 -20.32 -23.79
C ALA A 723 -9.04 -20.00 -24.78
N ALA A 724 -8.71 -19.46 -25.96
CA ALA A 724 -9.68 -19.18 -27.02
C ALA A 724 -10.32 -20.47 -27.56
N ALA A 725 -9.53 -21.53 -27.76
CA ALA A 725 -10.04 -22.82 -28.24
C ALA A 725 -11.03 -23.48 -27.25
N ASP A 726 -10.78 -23.37 -25.95
CA ASP A 726 -11.70 -23.91 -24.93
C ASP A 726 -13.01 -23.10 -24.83
N ARG A 727 -12.96 -21.76 -24.97
CA ARG A 727 -14.16 -20.92 -25.05
C ARG A 727 -15.07 -21.25 -26.24
N THR A 728 -14.53 -21.74 -27.37
CA THR A 728 -15.35 -22.15 -28.52
C THR A 728 -16.08 -23.48 -28.34
N LYS A 729 -15.83 -24.21 -27.24
CA LYS A 729 -16.50 -25.49 -26.92
C LYS A 729 -17.71 -25.30 -26.00
N SER A 730 -17.79 -24.22 -25.22
CA SER A 730 -19.04 -23.84 -24.54
C SER A 730 -19.96 -23.12 -25.52
N HIS A 731 -21.27 -23.33 -25.40
CA HIS A 731 -22.28 -22.91 -26.38
C HIS A 731 -22.58 -21.38 -26.40
N HIS A 732 -21.64 -20.52 -26.02
CA HIS A 732 -21.85 -19.07 -26.05
C HIS A 732 -21.98 -18.58 -27.50
N LYS A 733 -23.15 -18.02 -27.82
CA LYS A 733 -23.34 -17.24 -29.04
C LYS A 733 -22.53 -15.94 -28.94
N GLU A 734 -21.91 -15.58 -30.06
CA GLU A 734 -21.55 -14.20 -30.44
C GLU A 734 -20.60 -13.42 -29.52
N ALA A 735 -19.34 -13.88 -29.45
CA ALA A 735 -18.20 -12.97 -29.55
C ALA A 735 -17.04 -13.64 -30.30
N GLN A 736 -16.54 -13.03 -31.38
CA GLN A 736 -15.21 -13.42 -31.88
C GLN A 736 -14.19 -13.08 -30.79
N PRO A 737 -13.33 -14.02 -30.35
CA PRO A 737 -12.35 -13.71 -29.33
C PRO A 737 -11.45 -12.56 -29.83
N PRO A 738 -11.17 -11.54 -29.00
CA PRO A 738 -10.36 -10.40 -29.42
C PRO A 738 -9.00 -10.92 -29.89
N ARG A 739 -8.60 -10.55 -31.12
CA ARG A 739 -7.47 -11.19 -31.86
C ARG A 739 -6.12 -11.21 -31.13
N VAL A 740 -5.97 -10.49 -30.02
CA VAL A 740 -4.78 -10.42 -29.18
C VAL A 740 -5.19 -10.22 -27.71
N PHE A 741 -4.46 -10.85 -26.79
CA PHE A 741 -4.54 -10.60 -25.34
C PHE A 741 -3.46 -9.56 -24.91
N PRO A 742 -3.84 -8.31 -24.58
CA PRO A 742 -2.90 -7.24 -24.27
C PRO A 742 -2.42 -7.29 -22.82
N LEU A 743 -1.52 -8.22 -22.51
CA LEU A 743 -0.78 -8.28 -21.24
C LEU A 743 0.61 -7.65 -21.42
N ARG A 744 0.94 -6.58 -20.68
CA ARG A 744 2.26 -5.94 -20.74
C ARG A 744 3.33 -6.87 -20.15
N VAL A 745 4.45 -7.06 -20.85
CA VAL A 745 5.59 -7.84 -20.33
C VAL A 745 6.68 -6.88 -19.85
N VAL A 746 7.16 -7.10 -18.63
CA VAL A 746 7.98 -6.14 -17.88
C VAL A 746 9.24 -6.86 -17.37
N PRO A 747 10.44 -6.60 -17.94
CA PRO A 747 11.67 -7.16 -17.38
C PRO A 747 11.98 -6.51 -16.03
N LEU A 748 12.38 -7.33 -15.04
CA LEU A 748 12.95 -6.89 -13.77
C LEU A 748 14.46 -7.17 -13.76
N PHE A 749 15.24 -6.09 -13.78
CA PHE A 749 16.69 -6.13 -13.60
C PHE A 749 17.00 -5.99 -12.11
N GLU A 750 17.62 -7.01 -11.49
CA GLU A 750 17.73 -7.12 -10.02
C GLU A 750 19.11 -7.53 -9.47
N THR A 751 20.13 -7.68 -10.33
CA THR A 751 21.55 -7.78 -9.94
C THR A 751 22.35 -6.57 -10.44
N LEU A 752 23.57 -6.37 -9.93
CA LEU A 752 24.43 -5.28 -10.39
C LEU A 752 24.73 -5.37 -11.90
N ASP A 753 25.03 -6.57 -12.39
CA ASP A 753 25.36 -6.78 -13.80
C ASP A 753 24.12 -6.63 -14.69
N ASP A 754 22.95 -7.06 -14.24
CA ASP A 754 21.69 -6.87 -14.97
C ASP A 754 21.32 -5.39 -15.10
N LEU A 755 21.47 -4.61 -14.03
CA LEU A 755 21.24 -3.16 -14.05
C LEU A 755 22.19 -2.44 -15.02
N ASN A 756 23.47 -2.82 -15.04
CA ASN A 756 24.46 -2.27 -15.96
C ASN A 756 24.18 -2.68 -17.43
N ASN A 757 23.52 -3.81 -17.67
CA ASN A 757 23.17 -4.29 -19.02
C ASN A 757 21.76 -3.92 -19.49
N ALA A 758 20.89 -3.42 -18.61
CA ALA A 758 19.47 -3.16 -18.86
C ALA A 758 19.22 -2.30 -20.12
N GLY A 759 19.96 -1.20 -20.27
CA GLY A 759 19.86 -0.32 -21.45
C GLY A 759 20.23 -1.04 -22.75
N ALA A 760 21.26 -1.89 -22.74
CA ALA A 760 21.67 -2.68 -23.90
C ALA A 760 20.63 -3.76 -24.26
N ALA A 761 20.10 -4.47 -23.26
CA ALA A 761 19.05 -5.48 -23.45
C ALA A 761 17.77 -4.86 -24.03
N LEU A 762 17.31 -3.74 -23.46
CA LEU A 762 16.13 -3.03 -23.98
C LEU A 762 16.36 -2.46 -25.38
N LYS A 763 17.55 -1.91 -25.66
CA LYS A 763 17.92 -1.42 -26.98
C LYS A 763 17.88 -2.53 -28.04
N ARG A 764 18.43 -3.72 -27.74
CA ARG A 764 18.36 -4.89 -28.63
C ARG A 764 16.91 -5.28 -28.91
N LEU A 765 16.06 -5.30 -27.88
CA LEU A 765 14.65 -5.65 -27.96
C LEU A 765 13.84 -4.65 -28.80
N ILE A 766 13.97 -3.34 -28.55
CA ILE A 766 13.29 -2.27 -29.30
C ILE A 766 13.75 -2.20 -30.77
N GLN A 767 14.98 -2.62 -31.08
CA GLN A 767 15.49 -2.71 -32.45
C GLN A 767 14.89 -3.87 -33.27
N LEU A 768 14.22 -4.85 -32.66
CA LEU A 768 13.56 -5.94 -33.38
C LEU A 768 12.28 -5.43 -34.07
N PRO A 769 12.12 -5.58 -35.40
CA PRO A 769 10.97 -5.07 -36.13
C PRO A 769 9.62 -5.58 -35.59
N TRP A 770 9.56 -6.87 -35.21
CA TRP A 770 8.38 -7.47 -34.58
C TRP A 770 8.01 -6.77 -33.27
N TYR A 771 8.96 -6.63 -32.34
CA TYR A 771 8.69 -6.04 -31.02
C TYR A 771 8.35 -4.55 -31.14
N ARG A 772 9.07 -3.80 -31.98
CA ARG A 772 8.75 -2.38 -32.24
C ARG A 772 7.36 -2.18 -32.84
N LYS A 773 6.86 -3.16 -33.60
CA LYS A 773 5.47 -3.18 -34.08
C LYS A 773 4.49 -3.49 -32.95
N GLN A 774 4.74 -4.50 -32.11
CA GLN A 774 3.87 -4.79 -30.98
C GLN A 774 3.76 -3.61 -30.00
N LEU A 775 4.87 -2.93 -29.69
CA LEU A 775 4.84 -1.70 -28.87
C LEU A 775 3.89 -0.66 -29.46
N ARG A 776 3.90 -0.45 -30.78
CA ARG A 776 3.05 0.52 -31.47
C ARG A 776 1.58 0.12 -31.48
N ASP A 777 1.34 -1.10 -31.96
CA ASP A 777 0.00 -1.61 -32.29
C ASP A 777 -0.76 -2.07 -31.03
N LEU A 778 -0.05 -2.58 -30.00
CA LEU A 778 -0.62 -3.16 -28.78
C LEU A 778 -0.30 -2.42 -27.49
N TYR A 779 0.65 -1.48 -27.48
CA TYR A 779 0.98 -0.69 -26.28
C TYR A 779 1.04 0.83 -26.52
N GLY A 780 0.81 1.31 -27.75
CA GLY A 780 0.80 2.74 -28.06
C GLY A 780 2.16 3.42 -27.92
N ASP A 781 3.24 2.68 -28.23
CA ASP A 781 4.64 3.06 -27.99
C ASP A 781 4.97 3.27 -26.51
N HIS A 782 4.36 2.47 -25.62
CA HIS A 782 4.65 2.45 -24.18
C HIS A 782 5.43 1.19 -23.78
N GLN A 783 6.52 1.37 -23.01
CA GLN A 783 7.30 0.30 -22.40
C GLN A 783 7.38 0.51 -20.88
N GLU A 784 7.17 -0.55 -20.13
CA GLU A 784 7.36 -0.58 -18.68
C GLU A 784 8.61 -1.44 -18.35
N VAL A 785 9.48 -0.97 -17.44
CA VAL A 785 10.67 -1.70 -16.97
C VAL A 785 10.73 -1.63 -15.46
N MET A 786 11.00 -2.77 -14.81
CA MET A 786 11.08 -2.85 -13.36
C MET A 786 12.53 -2.88 -12.86
N LEU A 787 12.80 -2.20 -11.75
CA LEU A 787 14.14 -2.11 -11.14
C LEU A 787 14.15 -2.67 -9.71
N GLY A 788 15.05 -3.62 -9.45
CA GLY A 788 15.20 -4.32 -8.18
C GLY A 788 16.18 -3.61 -7.24
N TYR A 789 15.68 -3.06 -6.13
CA TYR A 789 16.52 -2.32 -5.17
C TYR A 789 17.17 -3.23 -4.12
N SER A 790 16.37 -4.04 -3.41
CA SER A 790 16.88 -4.82 -2.27
C SER A 790 17.72 -6.03 -2.68
N ASP A 791 17.43 -6.66 -3.82
CA ASP A 791 18.24 -7.79 -4.31
C ASP A 791 19.60 -7.31 -4.87
N SER A 792 19.63 -6.21 -5.64
CA SER A 792 20.89 -5.52 -6.02
C SER A 792 21.71 -5.08 -4.78
N GLY A 793 21.04 -4.61 -3.73
CA GLY A 793 21.69 -4.25 -2.46
C GLY A 793 22.26 -5.46 -1.70
N LYS A 794 21.70 -6.66 -1.88
CA LYS A 794 22.21 -7.94 -1.36
C LYS A 794 23.39 -8.49 -2.18
N ASP A 795 23.42 -8.18 -3.48
CA ASP A 795 24.48 -8.59 -4.40
C ASP A 795 25.75 -7.73 -4.26
N ALA A 796 25.58 -6.40 -4.22
CA ALA A 796 26.68 -5.44 -4.35
C ALA A 796 26.85 -4.45 -3.18
N GLY A 797 25.96 -4.48 -2.18
CA GLY A 797 25.90 -3.47 -1.13
C GLY A 797 25.14 -2.21 -1.56
N ARG A 798 24.61 -1.47 -0.57
CA ARG A 798 23.60 -0.40 -0.78
C ARG A 798 24.07 0.72 -1.71
N LEU A 799 25.30 1.21 -1.55
CA LEU A 799 25.82 2.36 -2.30
C LEU A 799 26.09 2.04 -3.77
N ALA A 800 26.71 0.88 -4.04
CA ALA A 800 26.97 0.41 -5.39
C ALA A 800 25.67 0.16 -6.16
N ALA A 801 24.70 -0.51 -5.52
CA ALA A 801 23.36 -0.73 -6.07
C ALA A 801 22.65 0.59 -6.39
N ALA A 802 22.65 1.56 -5.46
CA ALA A 802 22.02 2.86 -5.67
C ALA A 802 22.62 3.62 -6.86
N TRP A 803 23.94 3.56 -7.06
CA TRP A 803 24.59 4.18 -8.21
C TRP A 803 24.29 3.46 -9.53
N ALA A 804 24.30 2.13 -9.55
CA ALA A 804 23.92 1.34 -10.72
C ALA A 804 22.47 1.61 -11.14
N LEU A 805 21.55 1.70 -10.17
CA LEU A 805 20.15 2.09 -10.38
C LEU A 805 19.99 3.51 -10.95
N TYR A 806 20.85 4.45 -10.58
CA TYR A 806 20.83 5.81 -11.15
C TYR A 806 21.26 5.80 -12.61
N LYS A 807 22.41 5.18 -12.92
CA LYS A 807 22.92 5.08 -14.31
C LYS A 807 21.98 4.28 -15.21
N SER A 808 21.50 3.13 -14.75
CA SER A 808 20.56 2.27 -15.49
C SER A 808 19.29 3.02 -15.90
N GLN A 809 18.76 3.88 -15.02
CA GLN A 809 17.61 4.74 -15.35
C GLN A 809 17.94 5.77 -16.43
N GLU A 810 19.12 6.40 -16.40
CA GLU A 810 19.55 7.34 -17.45
C GLU A 810 19.69 6.61 -18.81
N ASP A 811 20.32 5.44 -18.83
CA ASP A 811 20.51 4.62 -20.03
C ASP A 811 19.16 4.18 -20.64
N LEU A 812 18.22 3.74 -19.79
CA LEU A 812 16.86 3.36 -20.21
C LEU A 812 16.07 4.56 -20.75
N VAL A 813 16.19 5.73 -20.12
CA VAL A 813 15.58 6.97 -20.61
C VAL A 813 16.15 7.39 -21.96
N GLU A 814 17.47 7.31 -22.16
CA GLU A 814 18.11 7.62 -23.44
C GLU A 814 17.63 6.66 -24.55
N VAL A 815 17.64 5.35 -24.29
CA VAL A 815 17.20 4.31 -25.25
C VAL A 815 15.75 4.51 -25.68
N CYS A 816 14.83 4.70 -24.72
CA CYS A 816 13.41 4.90 -25.02
C CYS A 816 13.17 6.23 -25.75
N LYS A 817 13.79 7.33 -25.31
CA LYS A 817 13.70 8.64 -25.97
C LYS A 817 14.23 8.61 -27.41
N GLY A 818 15.34 7.92 -27.65
CA GLY A 818 15.92 7.74 -28.99
C GLY A 818 15.04 6.91 -29.94
N ALA A 819 14.16 6.04 -29.40
CA ALA A 819 13.24 5.20 -30.16
C ALA A 819 11.81 5.77 -30.29
N GLY A 820 11.53 6.92 -29.68
CA GLY A 820 10.19 7.51 -29.59
C GLY A 820 9.21 6.67 -28.74
N VAL A 821 9.72 5.96 -27.73
CA VAL A 821 8.94 5.10 -26.83
C VAL A 821 8.79 5.81 -25.48
N GLN A 822 7.58 5.85 -24.94
CA GLN A 822 7.33 6.33 -23.58
C GLN A 822 7.74 5.24 -22.57
N LEU A 823 8.66 5.57 -21.67
CA LEU A 823 9.08 4.71 -20.57
C LEU A 823 8.22 4.95 -19.33
N THR A 824 7.80 3.88 -18.65
CA THR A 824 7.43 3.92 -17.22
C THR A 824 8.39 3.03 -16.44
N LEU A 825 8.99 3.59 -15.40
CA LEU A 825 9.79 2.82 -14.46
C LEU A 825 8.90 2.28 -13.33
N PHE A 826 9.03 0.98 -13.07
CA PHE A 826 8.41 0.30 -11.95
C PHE A 826 9.44 0.07 -10.86
N HIS A 827 9.34 0.87 -9.80
CA HIS A 827 10.26 0.81 -8.67
C HIS A 827 9.89 -0.33 -7.72
N GLY A 828 10.78 -1.33 -7.62
CA GLY A 828 10.60 -2.49 -6.74
C GLY A 828 10.72 -2.18 -5.25
N ARG A 829 10.41 -3.21 -4.43
CA ARG A 829 10.66 -3.18 -2.98
C ARG A 829 12.14 -2.84 -2.71
N GLY A 830 12.40 -2.01 -1.69
CA GLY A 830 13.75 -1.67 -1.23
C GLY A 830 14.21 -0.23 -1.49
N GLY A 831 13.61 0.46 -2.45
CA GLY A 831 14.03 1.80 -2.85
C GLY A 831 13.69 2.91 -1.85
N THR A 832 14.41 4.02 -1.93
CA THR A 832 14.11 5.28 -1.21
C THR A 832 12.66 5.72 -1.43
N VAL A 833 12.13 5.50 -2.64
CA VAL A 833 10.77 5.85 -3.07
C VAL A 833 9.68 5.06 -2.32
N GLY A 834 9.88 3.76 -2.10
CA GLY A 834 8.88 2.89 -1.47
C GLY A 834 8.94 2.88 0.07
N ARG A 835 10.13 3.03 0.67
CA ARG A 835 10.36 2.69 2.09
C ARG A 835 9.78 3.63 3.14
N GLY A 836 9.32 4.83 2.78
CA GLY A 836 8.54 5.73 3.64
C GLY A 836 9.21 6.32 4.90
N GLY A 837 10.42 5.87 5.30
CA GLY A 837 11.21 6.50 6.37
C GLY A 837 12.39 7.34 5.89
N GLY A 838 12.59 7.45 4.58
CA GLY A 838 13.08 8.69 3.98
C GLY A 838 11.88 9.44 3.37
N PRO A 839 11.94 10.76 3.13
CA PRO A 839 10.83 11.47 2.53
C PRO A 839 10.57 10.96 1.10
N SER A 840 9.50 10.18 0.90
CA SER A 840 9.15 9.59 -0.41
C SER A 840 9.11 10.64 -1.55
N HIS A 841 8.74 11.87 -1.20
CA HIS A 841 8.78 13.04 -2.10
C HIS A 841 10.20 13.40 -2.57
N LEU A 842 11.19 13.47 -1.66
CA LEU A 842 12.60 13.70 -2.03
C LEU A 842 13.12 12.55 -2.88
N ALA A 843 12.78 11.31 -2.51
CA ALA A 843 13.19 10.13 -3.25
C ALA A 843 12.73 10.17 -4.72
N ILE A 844 11.50 10.60 -4.99
CA ILE A 844 10.97 10.80 -6.36
C ILE A 844 11.67 11.99 -7.04
N GLN A 845 11.84 13.12 -6.35
CA GLN A 845 12.56 14.29 -6.87
C GLN A 845 14.06 14.04 -7.14
N SER A 846 14.65 13.00 -6.55
CA SER A 846 16.05 12.62 -6.73
C SER A 846 16.30 11.67 -7.91
N GLN A 847 15.25 11.14 -8.56
CA GLN A 847 15.40 10.26 -9.73
C GLN A 847 15.96 11.03 -10.93
N PRO A 848 16.67 10.38 -11.88
CA PRO A 848 17.29 11.08 -13.01
C PRO A 848 16.29 11.86 -13.89
N PRO A 849 16.71 12.96 -14.54
CA PRO A 849 15.85 13.72 -15.43
C PRO A 849 15.22 12.86 -16.53
N GLY A 850 13.89 12.92 -16.65
CA GLY A 850 13.16 12.16 -17.65
C GLY A 850 12.81 10.71 -17.26
N SER A 851 13.20 10.23 -16.07
CA SER A 851 12.81 8.91 -15.55
C SER A 851 11.33 8.82 -15.13
N VAL A 852 10.73 9.95 -14.75
CA VAL A 852 9.32 10.03 -14.31
C VAL A 852 8.38 10.42 -15.47
N GLN A 853 8.59 11.55 -16.15
CA GLN A 853 7.76 11.99 -17.31
C GLN A 853 6.23 11.84 -17.11
N GLY A 854 5.72 12.16 -15.92
CA GLY A 854 4.31 12.05 -15.55
C GLY A 854 3.83 10.64 -15.24
N SER A 855 4.67 9.60 -15.35
CA SER A 855 4.31 8.21 -15.02
C SER A 855 5.27 7.58 -14.02
N LEU A 856 4.72 7.04 -12.93
CA LEU A 856 5.50 6.41 -11.87
C LEU A 856 4.74 5.18 -11.35
N ARG A 857 5.37 4.00 -11.40
CA ARG A 857 4.81 2.79 -10.80
C ARG A 857 5.68 2.40 -9.60
N ILE A 858 5.08 2.20 -8.43
CA ILE A 858 5.82 1.93 -7.19
C ILE A 858 5.27 0.70 -6.48
N THR A 859 6.17 -0.14 -5.98
CA THR A 859 5.80 -1.25 -5.09
C THR A 859 5.69 -0.74 -3.66
N GLU A 860 4.47 -0.71 -3.12
CA GLU A 860 4.27 -0.41 -1.70
C GLU A 860 4.50 -1.68 -0.89
N GLN A 861 5.41 -1.61 0.08
CA GLN A 861 5.76 -2.76 0.91
C GLN A 861 4.65 -3.01 1.94
N GLY A 862 4.20 -4.25 2.10
CA GLY A 862 3.03 -4.55 2.92
C GLY A 862 3.15 -4.14 4.39
N GLU A 863 4.38 -4.08 4.94
CA GLU A 863 4.67 -3.52 6.27
C GLU A 863 4.38 -2.01 6.39
N MET A 864 4.39 -1.28 5.27
CA MET A 864 4.05 0.15 5.20
C MET A 864 2.62 0.42 4.74
N VAL A 865 1.95 -0.55 4.07
CA VAL A 865 0.58 -0.39 3.54
C VAL A 865 -0.39 0.03 4.64
N GLN A 866 -0.38 -0.60 5.81
CA GLN A 866 -1.29 -0.23 6.91
C GLN A 866 -1.01 1.19 7.41
N THR A 867 0.26 1.59 7.55
CA THR A 867 0.63 2.92 8.05
C THR A 867 0.32 4.03 7.05
N LYS A 868 0.53 3.80 5.75
CA LYS A 868 0.30 4.81 4.70
C LYS A 868 -1.14 4.86 4.19
N PHE A 869 -1.83 3.72 4.15
CA PHE A 869 -3.12 3.58 3.49
C PHE A 869 -4.24 2.99 4.36
N GLY A 870 -3.97 2.56 5.60
CA GLY A 870 -4.97 1.94 6.48
C GLY A 870 -5.99 2.91 7.10
N ILE A 871 -5.73 4.22 7.10
CA ILE A 871 -6.65 5.26 7.60
C ILE A 871 -6.96 6.25 6.47
N PRO A 872 -8.24 6.58 6.18
CA PRO A 872 -8.61 7.41 5.03
C PRO A 872 -7.90 8.76 4.94
N ALA A 873 -7.69 9.44 6.08
CA ALA A 873 -7.02 10.74 6.13
C ALA A 873 -5.52 10.64 5.78
N VAL A 874 -4.85 9.59 6.28
CA VAL A 874 -3.44 9.32 5.97
C VAL A 874 -3.28 8.90 4.51
N ALA A 875 -4.18 8.03 4.02
CA ALA A 875 -4.23 7.62 2.62
C ALA A 875 -4.39 8.82 1.68
N GLY A 876 -5.34 9.72 1.97
CA GLY A 876 -5.56 10.94 1.19
C GLY A 876 -4.31 11.84 1.14
N ARG A 877 -3.63 12.01 2.27
CA ARG A 877 -2.38 12.78 2.36
C ARG A 877 -1.23 12.09 1.62
N GLN A 878 -1.10 10.77 1.70
CA GLN A 878 -0.07 10.01 0.97
C GLN A 878 -0.29 10.10 -0.55
N MET A 879 -1.53 9.99 -1.02
CA MET A 879 -1.86 10.16 -2.44
C MET A 879 -1.53 11.58 -2.94
N GLU A 880 -1.81 12.62 -2.14
CA GLU A 880 -1.41 14.01 -2.44
C GLU A 880 0.11 14.15 -2.55
N VAL A 881 0.88 13.68 -1.56
CA VAL A 881 2.35 13.76 -1.54
C VAL A 881 2.99 12.99 -2.70
N LEU A 882 2.46 11.82 -3.08
CA LEU A 882 2.94 11.08 -4.25
C LEU A 882 2.61 11.83 -5.55
N SER A 883 1.42 12.42 -5.64
CA SER A 883 0.97 13.11 -6.85
C SER A 883 1.76 14.39 -7.10
N THR A 884 1.99 15.21 -6.06
CA THR A 884 2.80 16.43 -6.16
C THR A 884 4.27 16.14 -6.41
N ALA A 885 4.83 15.08 -5.82
CA ALA A 885 6.21 14.66 -6.08
C ALA A 885 6.44 14.27 -7.55
N VAL A 886 5.52 13.48 -8.13
CA VAL A 886 5.57 13.08 -9.55
C VAL A 886 5.44 14.29 -10.47
N LEU A 887 4.53 15.21 -10.17
CA LEU A 887 4.35 16.43 -10.96
C LEU A 887 5.59 17.32 -10.93
N LEU A 888 6.19 17.53 -9.74
CA LEU A 888 7.44 18.30 -9.60
C LEU A 888 8.61 17.62 -10.32
N ALA A 889 8.80 16.30 -10.17
CA ALA A 889 9.85 15.58 -10.89
C ALA A 889 9.66 15.56 -12.42
N THR A 890 8.45 15.83 -12.90
CA THR A 890 8.10 15.90 -14.32
C THR A 890 8.31 17.28 -14.92
N LEU A 891 7.86 18.34 -14.22
CA LEU A 891 7.90 19.71 -14.71
C LEU A 891 9.18 20.45 -14.29
N SER A 892 9.68 20.20 -13.08
CA SER A 892 10.91 20.79 -12.55
C SER A 892 11.90 19.69 -12.12
N PRO A 893 12.40 18.87 -13.07
CA PRO A 893 13.30 17.76 -12.79
C PRO A 893 14.61 18.23 -12.12
N PRO A 894 15.28 17.37 -11.34
CA PRO A 894 16.52 17.73 -10.67
C PRO A 894 17.61 18.12 -11.67
N LYS A 895 18.49 19.04 -11.29
CA LYS A 895 19.66 19.36 -12.11
C LYS A 895 20.66 18.20 -12.11
N PRO A 896 21.36 17.93 -13.23
CA PRO A 896 22.50 17.01 -13.22
C PRO A 896 23.60 17.51 -12.28
N PRO A 897 24.54 16.65 -11.84
CA PRO A 897 25.65 17.05 -10.97
C PRO A 897 26.44 18.22 -11.56
N ARG A 898 26.74 19.26 -10.75
CA ARG A 898 27.41 20.49 -11.21
C ARG A 898 28.79 20.22 -11.79
N LYS A 899 29.55 19.31 -11.18
CA LYS A 899 30.89 18.89 -11.60
C LYS A 899 30.81 17.52 -12.28
N PRO A 900 31.26 17.36 -13.55
CA PRO A 900 31.33 16.05 -14.20
C PRO A 900 32.14 15.01 -13.41
N GLU A 901 33.15 15.47 -12.67
CA GLU A 901 34.04 14.67 -11.82
C GLU A 901 33.28 13.92 -10.71
N TRP A 902 32.11 14.41 -10.28
CA TRP A 902 31.28 13.72 -9.28
C TRP A 902 30.77 12.36 -9.75
N ARG A 903 30.58 12.16 -11.06
CA ARG A 903 30.23 10.84 -11.62
C ARG A 903 31.39 9.86 -11.50
N ALA A 904 32.60 10.28 -11.86
CA ALA A 904 33.81 9.47 -11.69
C ALA A 904 34.08 9.15 -10.21
N LEU A 905 33.80 10.10 -9.31
CA LEU A 905 33.89 9.89 -7.86
C LEU A 905 32.82 8.90 -7.37
N MET A 906 31.61 8.92 -7.92
CA MET A 906 30.58 7.90 -7.66
C MET A 906 30.92 6.51 -8.20
N ASP A 907 31.57 6.41 -9.36
CA ASP A 907 32.08 5.14 -9.89
C ASP A 907 33.16 4.55 -8.95
N GLN A 908 34.05 5.38 -8.41
CA GLN A 908 35.04 4.98 -7.40
C GLN A 908 34.36 4.57 -6.07
N LEU A 909 33.40 5.35 -5.57
CA LEU A 909 32.60 5.02 -4.38
C LEU A 909 31.90 3.66 -4.53
N SER A 910 31.25 3.45 -5.68
CA SER A 910 30.55 2.21 -6.01
C SER A 910 31.51 1.02 -6.01
N LYS A 911 32.63 1.12 -6.73
CA LYS A 911 33.64 0.05 -6.78
C LYS A 911 34.17 -0.31 -5.39
N ILE A 912 34.67 0.68 -4.63
CA ILE A 912 35.28 0.44 -3.31
C ILE A 912 34.26 -0.11 -2.31
N SER A 913 33.02 0.41 -2.32
CA SER A 913 31.97 -0.10 -1.43
C SER A 913 31.51 -1.52 -1.80
N CYS A 914 31.46 -1.86 -3.09
CA CYS A 914 31.12 -3.20 -3.57
C CYS A 914 32.20 -4.23 -3.21
N GLU A 915 33.48 -3.90 -3.42
CA GLU A 915 34.61 -4.75 -3.02
C GLU A 915 34.65 -4.96 -1.51
N ALA A 916 34.45 -3.89 -0.73
CA ALA A 916 34.35 -3.98 0.74
C ALA A 916 33.13 -4.78 1.23
N TYR A 917 32.00 -4.72 0.52
CA TYR A 917 30.80 -5.50 0.84
C TYR A 917 31.01 -7.00 0.53
N ARG A 918 31.41 -7.32 -0.72
CA ARG A 918 31.54 -8.70 -1.20
C ARG A 918 32.67 -9.46 -0.50
N SER A 919 33.76 -8.78 -0.13
CA SER A 919 34.86 -9.38 0.66
C SER A 919 34.41 -9.90 2.03
N PHE A 920 33.40 -9.29 2.64
CA PHE A 920 32.79 -9.79 3.87
C PHE A 920 31.69 -10.82 3.60
N VAL A 921 30.68 -10.46 2.81
CA VAL A 921 29.43 -11.25 2.71
C VAL A 921 29.61 -12.56 1.93
N PHE A 922 30.51 -12.61 0.94
CA PHE A 922 30.67 -13.78 0.05
C PHE A 922 32.06 -14.42 0.09
N GLN A 923 33.09 -13.71 0.58
CA GLN A 923 34.48 -14.21 0.55
C GLN A 923 35.04 -14.57 1.93
N HIS A 924 34.53 -13.98 3.02
CA HIS A 924 35.02 -14.27 4.37
C HIS A 924 34.46 -15.61 4.85
N PRO A 925 35.30 -16.61 5.18
CA PRO A 925 34.85 -17.98 5.47
C PRO A 925 33.88 -18.04 6.67
N ASP A 926 34.18 -17.28 7.72
CA ASP A 926 33.39 -17.29 8.95
C ASP A 926 32.09 -16.48 8.87
N PHE A 927 31.80 -15.80 7.75
CA PHE A 927 30.65 -14.91 7.67
C PHE A 927 29.30 -15.64 7.72
N VAL A 928 29.15 -16.76 6.99
CA VAL A 928 27.89 -17.53 6.98
C VAL A 928 27.64 -18.24 8.33
N PRO A 929 28.64 -18.86 8.98
CA PRO A 929 28.53 -19.31 10.37
C PRO A 929 28.14 -18.19 11.34
N TYR A 930 28.88 -17.07 11.31
CA TYR A 930 28.60 -15.92 12.17
C TYR A 930 27.18 -15.37 11.97
N PHE A 931 26.72 -15.24 10.73
CA PHE A 931 25.37 -14.76 10.40
C PHE A 931 24.27 -15.63 11.02
N ARG A 932 24.39 -16.96 10.97
CA ARG A 932 23.42 -17.88 11.56
C ARG A 932 23.49 -17.89 13.09
N ALA A 933 24.67 -17.75 13.66
CA ALA A 933 24.86 -17.70 15.11
C ALA A 933 24.40 -16.35 15.72
N ALA A 934 24.77 -15.23 15.12
CA ALA A 934 24.49 -13.89 15.66
C ALA A 934 23.05 -13.40 15.40
N THR A 935 22.33 -13.97 14.43
CA THR A 935 20.97 -13.55 14.04
C THR A 935 19.94 -14.68 14.20
N PRO A 936 18.64 -14.38 14.30
CA PRO A 936 17.59 -15.41 14.34
C PRO A 936 17.21 -15.98 12.96
N GLU A 937 18.11 -15.99 11.95
CA GLU A 937 17.74 -16.33 10.55
C GLU A 937 17.18 -17.75 10.38
N GLU A 938 17.74 -18.73 11.09
CA GLU A 938 17.25 -20.11 11.00
C GLU A 938 15.86 -20.22 11.63
N GLU A 939 15.63 -19.51 12.72
CA GLU A 939 14.33 -19.40 13.39
C GLU A 939 13.30 -18.58 12.58
N LEU A 940 13.74 -17.64 11.73
CA LEU A 940 12.84 -16.91 10.81
C LEU A 940 12.10 -17.86 9.85
N ALA A 941 12.68 -19.03 9.52
CA ALA A 941 12.03 -20.02 8.66
C ALA A 941 10.85 -20.73 9.34
N ASN A 942 10.84 -20.79 10.67
CA ASN A 942 9.78 -21.41 11.48
C ASN A 942 8.58 -20.48 11.72
N LEU A 943 8.69 -19.21 11.34
CA LEU A 943 7.61 -18.24 11.48
C LEU A 943 6.43 -18.60 10.56
N ASN A 944 5.21 -18.53 11.10
CA ASN A 944 3.94 -18.59 10.35
C ASN A 944 3.68 -17.28 9.56
N ILE A 945 4.73 -16.75 8.93
CA ILE A 945 4.82 -15.43 8.34
C ILE A 945 4.78 -15.53 6.81
N GLY A 946 3.81 -14.82 6.23
CA GLY A 946 3.56 -14.80 4.79
C GLY A 946 3.25 -16.18 4.20
N SER A 947 2.88 -16.23 2.93
CA SER A 947 2.66 -17.51 2.23
C SER A 947 3.95 -18.15 1.72
N ARG A 948 5.07 -17.42 1.69
CA ARG A 948 6.31 -17.80 0.98
C ARG A 948 7.29 -18.65 1.82
N PRO A 949 8.18 -19.43 1.18
CA PRO A 949 9.40 -19.94 1.81
C PRO A 949 10.48 -18.84 1.94
N ALA A 950 11.32 -18.92 2.99
CA ALA A 950 12.39 -17.94 3.25
C ALA A 950 13.57 -18.03 2.25
N ARG A 951 13.90 -19.24 1.79
CA ARG A 951 15.04 -19.52 0.89
C ARG A 951 14.55 -20.07 -0.45
N ARG A 952 15.33 -19.88 -1.53
CA ARG A 952 15.04 -20.47 -2.86
C ARG A 952 15.45 -21.96 -2.94
N LYS A 953 16.49 -22.37 -2.22
CA LYS A 953 16.97 -23.76 -2.09
C LYS A 953 17.42 -24.04 -0.65
N THR A 954 17.29 -25.27 -0.18
CA THR A 954 17.78 -25.72 1.13
C THR A 954 19.30 -25.88 1.12
N GLY A 955 19.98 -25.46 2.21
CA GLY A 955 21.40 -25.74 2.45
C GLY A 955 22.44 -24.74 1.90
N GLY A 956 22.04 -23.67 1.21
CA GLY A 956 22.97 -22.69 0.62
C GLY A 956 23.42 -21.53 1.53
N GLY A 957 24.25 -20.65 0.97
CA GLY A 957 24.70 -19.38 1.55
C GLY A 957 23.77 -18.20 1.24
N VAL A 958 24.29 -16.98 1.38
CA VAL A 958 23.55 -15.70 1.24
C VAL A 958 22.98 -15.51 -0.18
N GLU A 959 23.62 -16.11 -1.19
CA GLU A 959 23.14 -16.17 -2.57
C GLU A 959 21.77 -16.87 -2.69
N THR A 960 21.51 -17.91 -1.88
CA THR A 960 20.21 -18.63 -1.86
C THR A 960 19.14 -17.98 -0.97
N LEU A 961 19.55 -17.04 -0.12
CA LEU A 961 18.67 -16.29 0.77
C LEU A 961 18.01 -15.13 0.02
N ARG A 962 16.71 -14.94 0.24
CA ARG A 962 15.95 -13.80 -0.32
C ARG A 962 16.30 -12.50 0.41
N ALA A 963 16.17 -11.35 -0.25
CA ALA A 963 16.48 -10.06 0.38
C ALA A 963 15.63 -9.70 1.60
N ILE A 964 14.43 -10.26 1.75
CA ILE A 964 13.55 -10.00 2.92
C ILE A 964 14.10 -10.65 4.20
N PRO A 965 14.29 -11.99 4.30
CA PRO A 965 14.98 -12.61 5.44
C PRO A 965 16.36 -12.01 5.72
N TRP A 966 17.13 -11.71 4.67
CA TRP A 966 18.44 -11.08 4.79
C TRP A 966 18.40 -9.75 5.57
N ILE A 967 17.52 -8.82 5.17
CA ILE A 967 17.38 -7.54 5.87
C ILE A 967 16.74 -7.75 7.24
N PHE A 968 15.72 -8.61 7.34
CA PHE A 968 14.96 -8.80 8.57
C PHE A 968 15.79 -9.40 9.70
N ALA A 969 16.65 -10.39 9.41
CA ALA A 969 17.54 -11.00 10.39
C ALA A 969 18.48 -9.97 11.04
N TRP A 970 19.11 -9.09 10.26
CA TRP A 970 19.98 -8.02 10.78
C TRP A 970 19.22 -6.84 11.41
N THR A 971 17.93 -6.67 11.09
CA THR A 971 17.06 -5.71 11.79
C THR A 971 16.73 -6.18 13.20
N GLN A 972 16.52 -7.49 13.41
CA GLN A 972 16.27 -8.05 14.74
C GLN A 972 17.43 -7.75 15.71
N THR A 973 18.67 -7.98 15.28
CA THR A 973 19.87 -7.80 16.14
C THR A 973 20.34 -6.36 16.32
N ARG A 974 19.58 -5.37 15.80
CA ARG A 974 19.93 -3.94 15.80
C ARG A 974 21.25 -3.58 15.09
N LEU A 975 21.89 -4.51 14.37
CA LEU A 975 23.11 -4.24 13.61
C LEU A 975 22.85 -3.63 12.23
N VAL A 976 21.69 -3.94 11.61
CA VAL A 976 21.22 -3.43 10.30
C VAL A 976 22.28 -3.46 9.19
N LEU A 977 23.17 -4.45 9.24
CA LEU A 977 24.37 -4.62 8.41
C LEU A 977 24.16 -4.36 6.89
N PRO A 978 23.07 -4.83 6.25
CA PRO A 978 22.89 -4.69 4.79
C PRO A 978 22.77 -3.24 4.30
N ALA A 979 22.44 -2.30 5.17
CA ALA A 979 22.19 -0.92 4.79
C ALA A 979 23.47 -0.07 4.64
N TRP A 980 24.54 -0.42 5.36
CA TRP A 980 25.71 0.46 5.56
C TRP A 980 27.06 -0.22 5.28
N LEU A 981 27.14 -1.55 5.21
CA LEU A 981 28.39 -2.25 4.96
C LEU A 981 29.03 -1.80 3.63
N GLY A 982 30.33 -1.50 3.67
CA GLY A 982 31.11 -0.96 2.55
C GLY A 982 31.05 0.57 2.37
N VAL A 983 30.00 1.24 2.87
CA VAL A 983 29.81 2.70 2.70
C VAL A 983 30.92 3.49 3.40
N GLY A 984 31.15 3.22 4.69
CA GLY A 984 32.17 3.92 5.47
C GLY A 984 33.58 3.74 4.89
N THR A 985 33.91 2.53 4.42
CA THR A 985 35.20 2.25 3.76
C THR A 985 35.39 3.11 2.52
N ALA A 986 34.38 3.21 1.65
CA ALA A 986 34.47 4.02 0.43
C ALA A 986 34.59 5.52 0.72
N LEU A 987 33.76 6.06 1.62
CA LEU A 987 33.81 7.47 2.03
C LEU A 987 35.14 7.83 2.71
N GLN A 988 35.65 6.96 3.59
CA GLN A 988 36.90 7.19 4.31
C GLN A 988 38.12 7.15 3.37
N THR A 989 38.17 6.19 2.44
CA THR A 989 39.27 6.07 1.46
C THR A 989 39.36 7.32 0.60
N LEU A 990 38.27 7.73 -0.04
CA LEU A 990 38.27 8.91 -0.91
C LEU A 990 38.47 10.22 -0.13
N SER A 991 38.02 10.29 1.14
CA SER A 991 38.36 11.41 2.02
C SER A 991 39.86 11.51 2.32
N LYS A 992 40.56 10.39 2.49
CA LYS A 992 42.03 10.33 2.66
C LYS A 992 42.76 10.70 1.36
N GLU A 993 42.19 10.41 0.20
CA GLU A 993 42.66 10.84 -1.14
C GLU A 993 42.33 12.31 -1.47
N GLY A 994 41.87 13.09 -0.48
CA GLY A 994 41.63 14.53 -0.61
C GLY A 994 40.26 14.91 -1.21
N LYS A 995 39.36 13.94 -1.47
CA LYS A 995 38.03 14.19 -2.05
C LYS A 995 36.95 14.60 -1.06
N LYS A 996 37.31 14.84 0.21
CA LYS A 996 36.37 15.22 1.28
C LYS A 996 35.53 16.48 0.94
N ALA A 997 36.13 17.47 0.29
CA ALA A 997 35.42 18.69 -0.11
C ALA A 997 34.35 18.38 -1.19
N ASP A 998 34.73 17.64 -2.24
CA ASP A 998 33.79 17.23 -3.30
C ASP A 998 32.63 16.38 -2.74
N LEU A 999 32.89 15.45 -1.83
CA LEU A 999 31.83 14.65 -1.18
C LEU A 999 30.83 15.52 -0.39
N ARG A 1000 31.31 16.58 0.27
CA ARG A 1000 30.46 17.53 1.01
C ARG A 1000 29.65 18.42 0.06
N GLU A 1001 30.26 18.92 -1.02
CA GLU A 1001 29.55 19.66 -2.06
C GLU A 1001 28.48 18.78 -2.74
N MET A 1002 28.78 17.50 -3.02
CA MET A 1002 27.81 16.53 -3.55
C MET A 1002 26.60 16.37 -2.63
N TYR A 1003 26.80 16.30 -1.30
CA TYR A 1003 25.70 16.18 -0.34
C TYR A 1003 24.84 17.45 -0.28
N GLN A 1004 25.45 18.62 -0.45
CA GLN A 1004 24.75 19.91 -0.41
C GLN A 1004 24.01 20.24 -1.72
N GLU A 1005 24.52 19.80 -2.87
CA GLU A 1005 24.04 20.27 -4.18
C GLU A 1005 23.44 19.20 -5.09
N TRP A 1006 23.64 17.89 -4.82
CA TRP A 1006 23.14 16.81 -5.67
C TRP A 1006 22.08 15.96 -4.96
N PRO A 1007 20.77 16.14 -5.27
CA PRO A 1007 19.67 15.49 -4.55
C PRO A 1007 19.73 13.96 -4.50
N PHE A 1008 20.34 13.31 -5.51
CA PHE A 1008 20.58 11.87 -5.51
C PHE A 1008 21.55 11.44 -4.40
N PHE A 1009 22.68 12.14 -4.28
CA PHE A 1009 23.67 11.82 -3.26
C PHE A 1009 23.14 12.17 -1.87
N GLN A 1010 22.50 13.34 -1.72
CA GLN A 1010 21.79 13.74 -0.50
C GLN A 1010 20.79 12.67 -0.05
N SER A 1011 19.82 12.31 -0.88
CA SER A 1011 18.79 11.30 -0.54
C SER A 1011 19.35 9.91 -0.27
N THR A 1012 20.53 9.58 -0.83
CA THR A 1012 21.20 8.28 -0.59
C THR A 1012 21.87 8.29 0.78
N ILE A 1013 22.59 9.36 1.13
CA ILE A 1013 23.26 9.52 2.42
C ILE A 1013 22.25 9.69 3.56
N ASP A 1014 21.20 10.50 3.39
CA ASP A 1014 20.12 10.68 4.37
C ASP A 1014 19.45 9.36 4.76
N LEU A 1015 19.19 8.47 3.78
CA LEU A 1015 18.61 7.17 4.07
C LEU A 1015 19.56 6.30 4.91
N ILE A 1016 20.86 6.30 4.57
CA ILE A 1016 21.88 5.55 5.31
C ILE A 1016 22.02 6.12 6.73
N GLU A 1017 22.08 7.44 6.88
CA GLU A 1017 22.15 8.13 8.18
C GLU A 1017 20.94 7.78 9.08
N MET A 1018 19.74 7.76 8.52
CA MET A 1018 18.51 7.35 9.21
C MET A 1018 18.53 5.89 9.66
N ILE A 1019 19.07 4.96 8.85
CA ILE A 1019 19.18 3.55 9.25
C ILE A 1019 20.25 3.37 10.32
N LEU A 1020 21.40 4.06 10.22
CA LEU A 1020 22.43 4.08 11.26
C LEU A 1020 21.87 4.59 12.60
N ALA A 1021 20.96 5.58 12.58
CA ALA A 1021 20.33 6.12 13.79
C ALA A 1021 19.39 5.15 14.53
N LYS A 1022 19.01 4.02 13.92
CA LYS A 1022 18.17 2.98 14.55
C LYS A 1022 18.98 1.82 15.15
N ALA A 1023 20.26 1.74 14.79
CA ALA A 1023 21.15 0.67 15.22
C ALA A 1023 21.56 0.84 16.69
N ASP A 1024 21.83 -0.27 17.38
CA ASP A 1024 22.41 -0.25 18.73
C ASP A 1024 23.51 -1.30 18.82
N MET A 1025 24.75 -0.84 19.00
CA MET A 1025 25.93 -1.71 19.05
C MET A 1025 26.06 -2.47 20.38
N ARG A 1026 25.46 -1.97 21.47
CA ARG A 1026 25.43 -2.65 22.78
C ARG A 1026 24.54 -3.87 22.70
N ILE A 1027 23.37 -3.70 22.05
CA ILE A 1027 22.46 -4.81 21.76
C ILE A 1027 23.13 -5.81 20.80
N ALA A 1028 23.68 -5.35 19.66
CA ALA A 1028 24.36 -6.25 18.73
C ALA A 1028 25.53 -7.04 19.38
N GLU A 1029 26.25 -6.41 20.31
CA GLU A 1029 27.27 -7.07 21.13
C GLU A 1029 26.71 -8.14 22.08
N LEU A 1030 25.55 -7.91 22.70
CA LEU A 1030 24.90 -8.91 23.55
C LEU A 1030 24.51 -10.18 22.77
N TYR A 1031 24.04 -10.04 21.52
CA TYR A 1031 23.77 -11.21 20.64
C TYR A 1031 25.06 -12.00 20.40
N ASP A 1032 26.17 -11.32 20.06
CA ASP A 1032 27.47 -11.97 19.88
C ASP A 1032 27.96 -12.68 21.15
N GLN A 1033 27.91 -12.00 22.30
CA GLN A 1033 28.44 -12.54 23.57
C GLN A 1033 27.69 -13.79 24.04
N GLN A 1034 26.38 -13.86 23.82
CA GLN A 1034 25.53 -14.93 24.35
C GLN A 1034 25.24 -16.04 23.33
N LEU A 1035 25.26 -15.75 22.02
CA LEU A 1035 24.85 -16.71 20.98
C LEU A 1035 26.02 -17.22 20.10
N VAL A 1036 27.16 -16.50 20.05
CA VAL A 1036 28.29 -16.86 19.17
C VAL A 1036 29.40 -17.53 19.98
N ALA A 1037 29.37 -18.86 20.04
CA ALA A 1037 30.35 -19.64 20.81
C ALA A 1037 31.79 -19.49 20.30
N ASP A 1038 31.99 -19.46 18.98
CA ASP A 1038 33.30 -19.47 18.33
C ASP A 1038 34.07 -18.13 18.53
N PRO A 1039 35.28 -18.15 19.10
CA PRO A 1039 36.09 -16.93 19.28
C PRO A 1039 36.44 -16.19 17.98
N SER A 1040 36.61 -16.89 16.86
CA SER A 1040 36.91 -16.28 15.56
C SER A 1040 35.71 -15.49 15.01
N GLN A 1041 34.52 -16.05 15.16
CA GLN A 1041 33.25 -15.41 14.79
C GLN A 1041 32.94 -14.22 15.70
N ARG A 1042 33.25 -14.30 17.01
CA ARG A 1042 33.17 -13.15 17.92
C ARG A 1042 34.15 -12.02 17.56
N ALA A 1043 35.37 -12.36 17.14
CA ALA A 1043 36.33 -11.38 16.65
C ALA A 1043 35.86 -10.70 15.34
N LEU A 1044 35.22 -11.45 14.43
CA LEU A 1044 34.58 -10.90 13.24
C LEU A 1044 33.45 -9.92 13.62
N GLY A 1045 32.57 -10.29 14.55
CA GLY A 1045 31.49 -9.41 15.03
C GLY A 1045 31.99 -8.12 15.67
N ALA A 1046 33.05 -8.18 16.48
CA ALA A 1046 33.71 -6.99 17.03
C ALA A 1046 34.27 -6.09 15.91
N ALA A 1047 34.98 -6.66 14.93
CA ALA A 1047 35.50 -5.92 13.78
C ALA A 1047 34.39 -5.29 12.90
N ILE A 1048 33.20 -5.89 12.87
CA ILE A 1048 32.02 -5.30 12.21
C ILE A 1048 31.49 -4.10 13.02
N ARG A 1049 31.41 -4.17 14.36
CA ARG A 1049 31.01 -3.03 15.21
C ARG A 1049 31.99 -1.85 15.12
N GLU A 1050 33.29 -2.11 15.05
CA GLU A 1050 34.30 -1.06 14.79
C GLU A 1050 34.07 -0.36 13.43
N ARG A 1051 33.75 -1.14 12.40
CA ARG A 1051 33.41 -0.61 11.06
C ARG A 1051 32.11 0.18 11.04
N PHE A 1052 31.12 -0.17 11.86
CA PHE A 1052 29.92 0.64 12.05
C PHE A 1052 30.29 2.03 12.58
N MET A 1053 31.10 2.10 13.64
CA MET A 1053 31.54 3.37 14.23
C MET A 1053 32.36 4.22 13.24
N ALA A 1054 33.25 3.61 12.47
CA ALA A 1054 33.98 4.28 11.39
C ALA A 1054 33.05 4.79 10.27
N THR A 1055 31.95 4.06 9.98
CA THR A 1055 30.94 4.47 9.00
C THR A 1055 30.14 5.67 9.49
N VAL A 1056 29.66 5.66 10.74
CA VAL A 1056 28.99 6.82 11.37
C VAL A 1056 29.87 8.07 11.30
N GLN A 1057 31.15 7.97 11.68
CA GLN A 1057 32.08 9.09 11.60
C GLN A 1057 32.30 9.60 10.16
N SER A 1058 32.34 8.70 9.19
CA SER A 1058 32.51 9.06 7.77
C SER A 1058 31.26 9.78 7.21
N ILE A 1059 30.06 9.35 7.60
CA ILE A 1059 28.79 10.00 7.23
C ILE A 1059 28.73 11.42 7.82
N LEU A 1060 28.93 11.56 9.13
CA LEU A 1060 28.91 12.88 9.81
C LEU A 1060 29.94 13.86 9.25
N GLN A 1061 31.11 13.38 8.79
CA GLN A 1061 32.10 14.22 8.13
C GLN A 1061 31.68 14.73 6.75
N VAL A 1062 30.90 13.92 6.01
CA VAL A 1062 30.38 14.26 4.67
C VAL A 1062 29.17 15.17 4.77
N THR A 1063 28.19 14.84 5.64
CA THR A 1063 27.00 15.68 5.83
C THR A 1063 27.31 16.96 6.60
N GLY A 1064 28.33 16.93 7.45
CA GLY A 1064 28.68 18.03 8.35
C GLY A 1064 27.80 18.12 9.59
N HIS A 1065 26.97 17.11 9.84
CA HIS A 1065 26.17 17.00 11.06
C HIS A 1065 27.07 16.67 12.27
N GLN A 1066 26.63 17.07 13.46
CA GLN A 1066 27.26 16.72 14.74
C GLN A 1066 26.73 15.40 15.30
N HIS A 1067 25.53 14.99 14.89
CA HIS A 1067 24.85 13.78 15.31
C HIS A 1067 23.93 13.27 14.19
N LEU A 1068 23.62 11.98 14.21
CA LEU A 1068 22.76 11.35 13.19
C LEU A 1068 21.35 11.96 13.20
N CYS A 1069 20.77 12.15 12.01
CA CYS A 1069 19.45 12.76 11.77
C CYS A 1069 19.34 14.22 12.25
N GLN A 1070 20.43 14.99 12.26
CA GLN A 1070 20.37 16.41 12.64
C GLN A 1070 19.43 17.24 11.75
N ASN A 1071 19.29 16.87 10.47
CA ASN A 1071 18.35 17.47 9.53
C ASN A 1071 16.88 17.01 9.71
N ASN A 1072 16.59 16.15 10.68
CA ASN A 1072 15.23 15.67 10.97
C ASN A 1072 15.05 15.38 12.48
N PRO A 1073 15.00 16.43 13.33
CA PRO A 1073 14.90 16.29 14.78
C PRO A 1073 13.62 15.55 15.22
N THR A 1074 12.51 15.74 14.50
CA THR A 1074 11.26 15.00 14.75
C THR A 1074 11.45 13.49 14.58
N LEU A 1075 12.02 13.04 13.46
CA LEU A 1075 12.27 11.60 13.25
C LEU A 1075 13.25 11.04 14.28
N ARG A 1076 14.29 11.80 14.63
CA ARG A 1076 15.24 11.42 15.69
C ARG A 1076 14.52 11.19 17.02
N ARG A 1077 13.71 12.16 17.47
CA ARG A 1077 12.93 12.04 18.72
C ARG A 1077 11.96 10.85 18.69
N LEU A 1078 11.31 10.57 17.55
CA LEU A 1078 10.44 9.40 17.38
C LEU A 1078 11.19 8.06 17.44
N ILE A 1079 12.46 7.99 17.02
CA ILE A 1079 13.30 6.80 17.22
C ILE A 1079 13.64 6.65 18.70
N GLU A 1080 14.11 7.74 19.34
CA GLU A 1080 14.49 7.77 20.75
C GLU A 1080 13.32 7.39 21.68
N MET A 1081 12.08 7.82 21.37
CA MET A 1081 10.88 7.45 22.15
C MET A 1081 10.53 5.96 22.12
N ARG A 1082 11.02 5.19 21.13
CA ARG A 1082 10.72 3.75 21.00
C ARG A 1082 11.76 2.86 21.65
N ASN A 1083 13.04 3.25 21.65
CA ASN A 1083 14.14 2.44 22.21
C ASN A 1083 13.86 1.87 23.61
N PRO A 1084 13.30 2.63 24.59
CA PRO A 1084 12.98 2.09 25.92
C PRO A 1084 12.01 0.89 25.96
N TYR A 1085 11.30 0.62 24.86
CA TYR A 1085 10.42 -0.54 24.70
C TYR A 1085 11.00 -1.61 23.76
N ILE A 1086 11.90 -1.25 22.85
CA ILE A 1086 12.55 -2.21 21.93
C ILE A 1086 13.70 -2.92 22.66
N ASP A 1087 14.50 -2.19 23.43
CA ASP A 1087 15.73 -2.73 24.06
C ASP A 1087 15.43 -3.90 25.03
N PRO A 1088 14.39 -3.86 25.90
CA PRO A 1088 13.99 -5.01 26.71
C PRO A 1088 13.57 -6.23 25.88
N ILE A 1089 12.85 -6.02 24.77
CA ILE A 1089 12.43 -7.10 23.86
C ILE A 1089 13.65 -7.74 23.19
N ASN A 1090 14.64 -6.92 22.82
CA ASN A 1090 15.90 -7.41 22.25
C ASN A 1090 16.69 -8.29 23.22
N ILE A 1091 16.77 -7.89 24.50
CA ILE A 1091 17.47 -8.65 25.55
C ILE A 1091 16.75 -9.98 25.81
N LEU A 1092 15.42 -9.95 25.96
CA LEU A 1092 14.63 -11.18 26.13
C LEU A 1092 14.75 -12.10 24.91
N GLN A 1093 14.80 -11.56 23.68
CA GLN A 1093 15.05 -12.36 22.49
C GLN A 1093 16.40 -13.09 22.53
N VAL A 1094 17.47 -12.48 23.07
CA VAL A 1094 18.77 -13.16 23.23
C VAL A 1094 18.64 -14.37 24.14
N GLU A 1095 18.05 -14.20 25.32
CA GLU A 1095 17.91 -15.31 26.28
C GLU A 1095 16.94 -16.39 25.78
N ILE A 1096 15.85 -16.00 25.12
CA ILE A 1096 14.92 -16.96 24.48
C ILE A 1096 15.62 -17.74 23.36
N LEU A 1097 16.43 -17.09 22.51
CA LEU A 1097 17.21 -17.76 21.47
C LEU A 1097 18.25 -18.72 22.08
N ARG A 1098 18.93 -18.32 23.15
CA ARG A 1098 19.89 -19.16 23.86
C ARG A 1098 19.22 -20.44 24.38
N ARG A 1099 18.12 -20.30 25.13
CA ARG A 1099 17.32 -21.43 25.64
C ARG A 1099 16.75 -22.30 24.51
N LEU A 1100 16.22 -21.69 23.44
CA LEU A 1100 15.64 -22.41 22.30
C LEU A 1100 16.69 -23.18 21.48
N ARG A 1101 17.94 -22.72 21.44
CA ARG A 1101 19.02 -23.47 20.77
C ARG A 1101 19.55 -24.63 21.61
N GLU A 1102 19.31 -24.61 22.93
CA GLU A 1102 19.57 -25.72 23.85
C GLU A 1102 18.44 -26.77 23.82
N ASP A 1103 17.17 -26.35 23.78
CA ASP A 1103 16.00 -27.20 23.52
C ASP A 1103 15.19 -26.70 22.31
N PRO A 1104 15.52 -27.16 21.08
CA PRO A 1104 14.84 -26.73 19.87
C PRO A 1104 13.35 -27.01 19.82
N ASP A 1105 12.83 -27.99 20.56
CA ASP A 1105 11.45 -28.48 20.44
C ASP A 1105 10.45 -27.87 21.44
N ASP A 1106 10.93 -27.05 22.39
CA ASP A 1106 10.06 -26.29 23.28
C ASP A 1106 9.18 -25.28 22.51
N ARG A 1107 7.88 -25.58 22.47
CA ARG A 1107 6.87 -24.73 21.83
C ARG A 1107 6.66 -23.40 22.53
N SER A 1108 6.86 -23.34 23.85
CA SER A 1108 6.68 -22.12 24.64
C SER A 1108 7.81 -21.11 24.36
N LEU A 1109 9.05 -21.57 24.25
CA LEU A 1109 10.18 -20.77 23.78
C LEU A 1109 10.02 -20.32 22.32
N ARG A 1110 9.53 -21.21 21.43
CA ARG A 1110 9.18 -20.83 20.05
C ARG A 1110 8.14 -19.72 20.02
N ASP A 1111 7.01 -19.87 20.72
CA ASP A 1111 5.95 -18.84 20.77
C ASP A 1111 6.44 -17.52 21.39
N ALA A 1112 7.26 -17.58 22.46
CA ALA A 1112 7.89 -16.40 23.05
C ALA A 1112 8.80 -15.66 22.04
N LEU A 1113 9.60 -16.40 21.27
CA LEU A 1113 10.43 -15.84 20.20
C LEU A 1113 9.57 -15.14 19.14
N LEU A 1114 8.42 -15.70 18.75
CA LEU A 1114 7.49 -15.05 17.81
C LEU A 1114 7.05 -13.67 18.31
N VAL A 1115 6.71 -13.53 19.60
CA VAL A 1115 6.31 -12.25 20.21
C VAL A 1115 7.46 -11.23 20.12
N THR A 1116 8.69 -11.62 20.48
CA THR A 1116 9.84 -10.69 20.41
C THR A 1116 10.10 -10.19 18.99
N ILE A 1117 10.04 -11.09 18.01
CA ILE A 1117 10.28 -10.78 16.59
C ILE A 1117 9.29 -9.74 16.08
N ASN A 1118 8.03 -9.82 16.51
CA ASN A 1118 6.99 -8.85 16.18
C ASN A 1118 7.23 -7.49 16.83
N GLY A 1119 7.57 -7.48 18.13
CA GLY A 1119 7.84 -6.25 18.87
C GLY A 1119 8.99 -5.44 18.27
N ILE A 1120 10.11 -6.09 17.98
CA ILE A 1120 11.27 -5.44 17.34
C ILE A 1120 10.92 -4.97 15.93
N ALA A 1121 10.19 -5.76 15.15
CA ALA A 1121 9.76 -5.38 13.80
C ALA A 1121 8.87 -4.12 13.79
N ALA A 1122 7.91 -4.05 14.73
CA ALA A 1122 7.00 -2.90 14.88
C ALA A 1122 7.75 -1.63 15.31
N GLY A 1123 8.71 -1.74 16.22
CA GLY A 1123 9.55 -0.63 16.68
C GLY A 1123 10.49 -0.09 15.59
N MET A 1124 11.23 -0.99 14.93
CA MET A 1124 12.26 -0.64 13.94
C MET A 1124 11.69 -0.15 12.60
N ARG A 1125 10.59 -0.77 12.14
CA ARG A 1125 10.01 -0.57 10.79
C ARG A 1125 11.09 -0.84 9.70
N ASN A 1126 10.94 -0.30 8.49
CA ASN A 1126 11.83 0.82 8.18
C ASN A 1126 13.38 0.67 8.06
N THR A 1127 13.99 -0.40 7.51
CA THR A 1127 15.43 -0.69 7.83
C THR A 1127 16.45 -1.04 6.72
N GLY A 1128 16.13 -0.99 5.40
CA GLY A 1128 17.14 -1.34 4.35
C GLY A 1128 16.88 -0.80 2.96
#